data_AF-A0A3B0FTB5-F1
#
_entry.id   AF-A0A3B0FTB5-F1
#
_cell.length_a   1.000
_cell.length_b   1.000
_cell.length_c   1.000
_cell.angle_alpha   90.00
_cell.angle_beta   90.00
_cell.angle_gamma   90.00
#
_symmetry.space_group_name_H-M   'P 1'
#
loop_
_entity.id
_entity.type
_entity.pdbx_description
1 polymer ?
#
loop_
_entity_poly.entity_id
_entity_poly.type
_entity_poly.pdbx_seq_one_letter_code
_entity_poly.pdbx_strand_id
1 'polypeptide(L)'
;MGRFKPSRRSVLAAVAAGAVTAATGLSGPAALRAHAAVLQANEPPLDRPHPVIFVVGDSTSAAYQHSERPRAGWGQALPLLLGPQSGVFDYAWSGASSKSFADAGLLDEVVAMLQPGDYLLISFGHNDEKVQDPARGTDPQTTFKEYLQKYIDGARGSGAKPVLVTPVERRRFSALGVAQDSHGSYPQAVRELAAVTQTPLVDLSASSKELWQQLGPEGTKNHFLYADPGRYPQYPDGVADNTHFQAEGALAVAKLVASELHAQQAVPPGYFQHLNDRLDPMQGIHWPSERPVDKPLVLEVGPGAGFQTVQAAVDAVPAGSTRRTQIRIAPGTYRGTVRVPANKARVSFIGLGEKPEDVVLVHNNASGTAKPDGTGPFGTGGSASVRTDGPDFTAENLTFSNDFDEAANQKMKNRQAVALFLTGDRAVLRNIRCLGNQDTLLVDSPARGVQARSYFAGCYVEGDVDFIFGRGTAVFSGCEIRSLDRGSGTNNGYVSAGSVNIGIKHGYLFTDCRFVSNAAAGSVHLGRPWHPSGDVDAIAQVLVRNSWLGSHISETPWTDMSGFSWREARFHEFNNNGPGSRITPTRPQLDPALAAEFTLEEYLRGTDGWAPHLAGTRMDSATAPSAAGSGTGRPS
;
A
#
# COMPACT_ATOMS: atom_id res chain seq x y z
N MET A 1 -43.00 38.17 -12.69
CA MET A 1 -43.70 36.86 -12.78
C MET A 1 -43.07 36.08 -13.93
N GLY A 2 -42.68 34.83 -13.71
CA GLY A 2 -42.15 33.99 -14.80
C GLY A 2 -43.21 33.05 -15.38
N ARG A 3 -42.83 32.28 -16.42
CA ARG A 3 -43.11 30.82 -16.52
C ARG A 3 -42.33 30.18 -17.67
N PHE A 4 -42.41 28.86 -17.77
CA PHE A 4 -41.34 27.95 -18.20
C PHE A 4 -41.70 27.16 -19.48
N LYS A 5 -40.68 26.85 -20.32
CA LYS A 5 -40.54 25.64 -21.19
C LYS A 5 -41.57 25.36 -22.31
N PRO A 6 -41.32 24.38 -23.21
CA PRO A 6 -40.05 23.78 -23.70
C PRO A 6 -39.86 24.12 -25.21
N SER A 7 -39.19 23.41 -26.14
CA SER A 7 -38.31 22.21 -26.20
C SER A 7 -37.34 22.34 -27.41
N ARG A 8 -36.35 21.43 -27.59
CA ARG A 8 -35.68 21.17 -28.88
C ARG A 8 -35.26 19.70 -29.04
N ARG A 9 -35.49 19.13 -30.23
CA ARG A 9 -34.94 17.86 -30.75
C ARG A 9 -34.70 18.05 -32.25
N SER A 10 -33.68 17.40 -32.82
CA SER A 10 -33.22 17.52 -34.23
C SER A 10 -32.55 18.89 -34.54
N VAL A 11 -31.52 19.02 -35.38
CA VAL A 11 -31.15 18.28 -36.62
C VAL A 11 -29.63 18.00 -36.71
N LEU A 12 -29.26 17.02 -37.55
CA LEU A 12 -27.92 16.48 -37.85
C LEU A 12 -27.20 17.18 -39.03
N ALA A 13 -25.87 16.96 -39.10
CA ALA A 13 -25.02 16.84 -40.30
C ALA A 13 -24.25 18.05 -40.90
N ALA A 14 -23.14 17.69 -41.55
CA ALA A 14 -22.09 18.49 -42.21
C ALA A 14 -21.18 19.32 -41.27
N VAL A 15 -19.84 19.34 -41.40
CA VAL A 15 -18.97 18.97 -42.54
C VAL A 15 -17.83 18.02 -42.10
N ALA A 16 -17.51 17.03 -42.93
CA ALA A 16 -16.26 16.28 -42.88
C ALA A 16 -15.55 16.37 -44.24
N ALA A 17 -14.40 17.03 -44.30
CA ALA A 17 -13.39 16.93 -45.37
C ALA A 17 -12.15 17.78 -45.01
N GLY A 18 -10.97 17.18 -44.92
CA GLY A 18 -9.70 17.92 -44.78
C GLY A 18 -8.59 17.16 -44.07
N ALA A 19 -7.57 16.74 -44.84
CA ALA A 19 -6.25 16.27 -44.37
C ALA A 19 -6.21 15.00 -43.47
N VAL A 20 -6.39 13.83 -44.09
CA VAL A 20 -5.60 12.65 -43.70
C VAL A 20 -4.42 12.52 -44.68
N THR A 21 -3.21 12.85 -44.24
CA THR A 21 -1.97 12.39 -44.87
C THR A 21 -0.78 12.47 -43.90
N ALA A 22 0.04 11.41 -43.89
CA ALA A 22 1.38 11.34 -43.29
C ALA A 22 1.53 11.46 -41.74
N ALA A 23 1.10 10.41 -41.03
CA ALA A 23 1.72 10.00 -39.75
C ALA A 23 1.72 8.46 -39.58
N THR A 24 1.92 7.72 -40.67
CA THR A 24 2.15 6.27 -40.61
C THR A 24 3.56 5.98 -40.15
N GLY A 25 3.72 5.57 -38.89
CA GLY A 25 4.96 5.02 -38.36
C GLY A 25 5.48 5.72 -37.11
N LEU A 26 4.99 5.28 -35.94
CA LEU A 26 5.76 5.13 -34.69
C LEU A 26 4.90 4.48 -33.59
N SER A 27 4.23 3.37 -33.93
CA SER A 27 3.58 2.49 -32.95
C SER A 27 4.64 1.65 -32.23
N GLY A 28 5.33 2.26 -31.26
CA GLY A 28 6.40 1.61 -30.50
C GLY A 28 6.66 2.29 -29.15
N PRO A 29 7.38 1.62 -28.23
CA PRO A 29 7.59 2.10 -26.85
C PRO A 29 8.30 3.46 -26.75
N ALA A 30 8.96 3.93 -27.81
CA ALA A 30 9.55 5.26 -27.87
C ALA A 30 8.48 6.39 -27.86
N ALA A 31 7.34 6.22 -28.55
CA ALA A 31 6.26 7.21 -28.56
C ALA A 31 5.55 7.31 -27.19
N LEU A 32 5.43 6.17 -26.49
CA LEU A 32 4.93 6.11 -25.10
C LEU A 32 5.90 6.79 -24.11
N ARG A 33 7.22 6.65 -24.30
CA ARG A 33 8.22 7.41 -23.51
C ARG A 33 8.09 8.92 -23.73
N ALA A 34 7.89 9.36 -24.97
CA ALA A 34 7.69 10.78 -25.28
C ALA A 34 6.40 11.33 -24.64
N HIS A 35 5.28 10.59 -24.68
CA HIS A 35 4.04 11.02 -24.01
C HIS A 35 4.14 11.01 -22.48
N ALA A 36 4.85 10.04 -21.88
CA ALA A 36 5.08 10.01 -20.43
C ALA A 36 5.95 11.20 -19.95
N ALA A 37 6.96 11.58 -20.74
CA ALA A 37 7.78 12.76 -20.45
C ALA A 37 6.99 14.08 -20.57
N VAL A 38 6.08 14.18 -21.54
CA VAL A 38 5.23 15.38 -21.73
C VAL A 38 4.15 15.52 -20.63
N LEU A 39 3.72 14.43 -20.00
CA LEU A 39 2.78 14.49 -18.87
C LEU A 39 3.44 14.78 -17.52
N GLN A 40 4.72 14.44 -17.32
CA GLN A 40 5.46 14.85 -16.11
C GLN A 40 5.70 16.38 -16.02
N ALA A 41 5.64 17.10 -17.15
CA ALA A 41 5.96 18.53 -17.22
C ALA A 41 4.82 19.48 -16.78
N ASN A 42 3.65 18.95 -16.35
CA ASN A 42 2.42 19.73 -16.17
C ASN A 42 1.85 19.73 -14.74
N GLU A 43 2.50 19.14 -13.75
CA GLU A 43 2.27 19.60 -12.37
C GLU A 43 3.08 20.89 -12.17
N PRO A 44 2.44 22.03 -11.82
CA PRO A 44 3.19 23.23 -11.50
C PRO A 44 4.11 22.94 -10.31
N PRO A 45 5.36 23.45 -10.28
CA PRO A 45 6.20 23.33 -9.09
C PRO A 45 5.41 23.79 -7.87
N LEU A 46 5.34 22.95 -6.83
CA LEU A 46 4.72 23.32 -5.56
C LEU A 46 5.40 24.60 -5.07
N ASP A 47 4.71 25.73 -5.12
CA ASP A 47 5.26 27.03 -4.70
C ASP A 47 5.43 27.01 -3.18
N ARG A 48 6.60 26.57 -2.70
CA ARG A 48 6.83 26.34 -1.27
C ARG A 48 7.14 27.68 -0.61
N PRO A 49 6.38 28.08 0.44
CA PRO A 49 6.60 29.35 1.11
C PRO A 49 7.95 29.41 1.86
N HIS A 50 8.58 28.27 2.11
CA HIS A 50 9.84 28.14 2.85
C HIS A 50 10.77 27.11 2.20
N PRO A 51 12.10 27.34 2.18
CA PRO A 51 13.07 26.38 1.68
C PRO A 51 13.09 25.06 2.46
N VAL A 52 13.36 23.97 1.78
CA VAL A 52 13.32 22.60 2.32
C VAL A 52 14.65 21.87 2.11
N ILE A 53 14.79 20.75 2.81
CA ILE A 53 15.93 19.83 2.68
C ILE A 53 15.54 18.72 1.71
N PHE A 54 16.29 18.55 0.64
CA PHE A 54 16.27 17.36 -0.20
C PHE A 54 17.40 16.43 0.24
N VAL A 55 17.13 15.12 0.30
CA VAL A 55 18.15 14.09 0.53
C VAL A 55 18.24 13.22 -0.72
N VAL A 56 19.46 13.04 -1.23
CA VAL A 56 19.78 12.07 -2.29
C VAL A 56 20.95 11.22 -1.83
N GLY A 57 20.88 9.92 -2.07
CA GLY A 57 21.86 9.00 -1.51
C GLY A 57 21.52 7.53 -1.69
N ASP A 58 22.26 6.69 -0.96
CA ASP A 58 22.15 5.24 -0.97
C ASP A 58 21.15 4.68 0.08
N SER A 59 21.23 3.36 0.34
CA SER A 59 20.33 2.65 1.24
C SER A 59 20.44 3.04 2.72
N THR A 60 21.46 3.80 3.13
CA THR A 60 21.58 4.28 4.51
C THR A 60 20.78 5.55 4.78
N SER A 61 20.50 6.34 3.73
CA SER A 61 19.67 7.55 3.81
C SER A 61 18.21 7.28 3.45
N ALA A 62 17.95 6.36 2.51
CA ALA A 62 16.66 6.10 1.88
C ALA A 62 15.48 5.78 2.83
N ALA A 63 14.32 6.34 2.53
CA ALA A 63 13.05 5.95 3.10
C ALA A 63 12.68 4.50 2.77
N TYR A 64 12.15 3.81 3.78
CA TYR A 64 11.68 2.43 3.70
C TYR A 64 10.17 2.33 3.90
N GLN A 65 9.53 1.39 3.19
CA GLN A 65 8.08 1.20 3.25
C GLN A 65 7.67 0.41 4.51
N HIS A 66 6.39 0.42 4.87
CA HIS A 66 5.91 -0.22 6.11
C HIS A 66 6.26 -1.71 6.23
N SER A 67 6.33 -2.46 5.12
CA SER A 67 6.72 -3.88 5.11
C SER A 67 8.20 -4.14 5.44
N GLU A 68 9.01 -3.09 5.62
CA GLU A 68 10.43 -3.18 5.99
C GLU A 68 10.68 -2.67 7.42
N ARG A 69 9.65 -2.20 8.14
CA ARG A 69 9.77 -1.70 9.51
C ARG A 69 10.38 -2.76 10.44
N PRO A 70 11.31 -2.43 11.38
CA PRO A 70 11.78 -1.10 11.79
C PRO A 70 12.87 -0.50 10.92
N ARG A 71 13.22 -1.09 9.77
CA ARG A 71 14.26 -0.54 8.89
C ARG A 71 13.90 0.90 8.49
N ALA A 72 14.84 1.81 8.69
CA ALA A 72 14.69 3.22 8.33
C ALA A 72 16.03 3.78 7.84
N GLY A 73 15.97 4.74 6.93
CA GLY A 73 17.12 5.55 6.54
C GLY A 73 17.21 6.82 7.38
N TRP A 74 18.40 7.39 7.54
CA TRP A 74 18.54 8.63 8.31
C TRP A 74 17.84 9.83 7.65
N GLY A 75 17.66 9.82 6.32
CA GLY A 75 16.87 10.82 5.59
C GLY A 75 15.39 10.77 6.00
N GLN A 76 14.85 9.56 6.13
CA GLN A 76 13.50 9.29 6.64
C GLN A 76 13.29 9.74 8.09
N ALA A 77 14.35 9.71 8.92
CA ALA A 77 14.30 10.13 10.32
C ALA A 77 14.56 11.63 10.53
N LEU A 78 15.18 12.32 9.57
CA LEU A 78 15.53 13.73 9.66
C LEU A 78 14.34 14.69 9.95
N PRO A 79 13.10 14.47 9.42
CA PRO A 79 11.93 15.29 9.76
C PRO A 79 11.61 15.40 11.26
N LEU A 80 11.95 14.38 12.06
CA LEU A 80 11.66 14.35 13.50
C LEU A 80 12.44 15.42 14.27
N LEU A 81 13.52 15.94 13.69
CA LEU A 81 14.39 16.95 14.30
C LEU A 81 13.97 18.39 13.93
N LEU A 82 13.05 18.55 12.97
CA LEU A 82 12.73 19.82 12.32
C LEU A 82 11.63 20.63 13.02
N GLY A 83 11.77 21.95 12.99
CA GLY A 83 10.72 22.90 13.36
C GLY A 83 9.67 23.14 12.28
N PRO A 84 8.57 23.84 12.59
CA PRO A 84 7.39 23.98 11.73
C PRO A 84 7.60 24.79 10.43
N GLN A 85 8.76 25.42 10.24
CA GLN A 85 9.11 26.20 9.04
C GLN A 85 10.02 25.43 8.07
N SER A 86 10.26 24.15 8.33
CA SER A 86 11.21 23.32 7.57
C SER A 86 10.62 21.94 7.28
N GLY A 87 11.06 21.31 6.18
CA GLY A 87 10.64 19.97 5.78
C GLY A 87 11.75 19.21 5.07
N VAL A 88 11.59 17.89 4.94
CA VAL A 88 12.51 17.02 4.18
C VAL A 88 11.75 16.33 3.05
N PHE A 89 12.33 16.33 1.86
CA PHE A 89 11.98 15.43 0.77
C PHE A 89 13.11 14.41 0.58
N ASP A 90 12.89 13.18 1.03
CA ASP A 90 13.85 12.09 0.91
C ASP A 90 13.69 11.35 -0.42
N TYR A 91 14.66 11.54 -1.30
CA TYR A 91 14.80 10.86 -2.59
C TYR A 91 16.03 9.94 -2.60
N ALA A 92 16.58 9.52 -1.46
CA ALA A 92 17.63 8.51 -1.47
C ALA A 92 17.08 7.15 -1.90
N TRP A 93 17.88 6.40 -2.67
CA TRP A 93 17.44 5.18 -3.34
C TRP A 93 18.25 3.97 -2.87
N SER A 94 17.56 3.02 -2.23
CA SER A 94 18.18 1.83 -1.68
C SER A 94 18.85 0.96 -2.75
N GLY A 95 20.18 0.88 -2.69
CA GLY A 95 21.01 0.13 -3.66
C GLY A 95 21.61 0.98 -4.79
N ALA A 96 21.42 2.30 -4.75
CA ALA A 96 22.00 3.24 -5.71
C ALA A 96 23.42 3.67 -5.33
N SER A 97 24.24 3.95 -6.35
CA SER A 97 25.50 4.69 -6.25
C SER A 97 25.35 6.10 -6.81
N SER A 98 26.34 6.98 -6.61
CA SER A 98 26.34 8.33 -7.20
C SER A 98 26.16 8.30 -8.72
N LYS A 99 26.72 7.27 -9.36
CA LYS A 99 26.54 6.94 -10.77
C LYS A 99 25.12 6.44 -11.07
N SER A 100 24.71 5.33 -10.47
CA SER A 100 23.49 4.63 -10.89
C SER A 100 22.22 5.45 -10.64
N PHE A 101 22.26 6.38 -9.68
CA PHE A 101 21.18 7.33 -9.41
C PHE A 101 21.07 8.39 -10.53
N ALA A 102 22.20 8.96 -10.96
CA ALA A 102 22.25 9.91 -12.06
C ALA A 102 21.92 9.25 -13.41
N ASP A 103 22.49 8.07 -13.69
CA ASP A 103 22.25 7.30 -14.93
C ASP A 103 20.79 6.82 -15.05
N ALA A 104 20.05 6.74 -13.95
CA ALA A 104 18.61 6.47 -13.91
C ALA A 104 17.72 7.70 -14.16
N GLY A 105 18.31 8.90 -14.30
CA GLY A 105 17.60 10.18 -14.46
C GLY A 105 17.04 10.77 -13.16
N LEU A 106 17.29 10.14 -12.00
CA LEU A 106 16.74 10.59 -10.71
C LEU A 106 17.35 11.91 -10.24
N LEU A 107 18.60 12.21 -10.63
CA LEU A 107 19.21 13.52 -10.38
C LEU A 107 18.44 14.63 -11.13
N ASP A 108 18.15 14.43 -12.41
CA ASP A 108 17.44 15.42 -13.22
C ASP A 108 16.02 15.67 -12.69
N GLU A 109 15.32 14.62 -12.24
CA GLU A 109 14.03 14.77 -11.56
C GLU A 109 14.15 15.60 -10.27
N VAL A 110 15.12 15.32 -9.41
CA VAL A 110 15.33 16.10 -8.16
C VAL A 110 15.68 17.56 -8.46
N VAL A 111 16.59 17.81 -9.42
CA VAL A 111 17.00 19.16 -9.82
C VAL A 111 15.83 19.99 -10.36
N ALA A 112 14.91 19.37 -11.10
CA ALA A 112 13.69 20.02 -11.59
C ALA A 112 12.69 20.38 -10.46
N MET A 113 12.81 19.78 -9.27
CA MET A 113 11.99 20.07 -8.10
C MET A 113 12.64 21.04 -7.10
N LEU A 114 13.90 21.42 -7.30
CA LEU A 114 14.61 22.39 -6.43
C LEU A 114 14.14 23.82 -6.71
N GLN A 115 14.04 24.60 -5.64
CA GLN A 115 13.76 26.04 -5.67
C GLN A 115 14.93 26.84 -5.07
N PRO A 116 15.07 28.12 -5.44
CA PRO A 116 16.12 28.98 -4.89
C PRO A 116 16.10 29.01 -3.35
N GLY A 117 17.23 28.68 -2.74
CA GLY A 117 17.41 28.62 -1.29
C GLY A 117 17.19 27.25 -0.64
N ASP A 118 16.68 26.25 -1.36
CA ASP A 118 16.60 24.85 -0.87
C ASP A 118 17.98 24.27 -0.58
N TYR A 119 18.03 23.15 0.14
CA TYR A 119 19.27 22.45 0.52
C TYR A 119 19.28 21.05 -0.11
N LEU A 120 20.36 20.65 -0.78
CA LEU A 120 20.52 19.29 -1.33
C LEU A 120 21.64 18.54 -0.60
N LEU A 121 21.28 17.58 0.24
CA LEU A 121 22.20 16.70 0.96
C LEU A 121 22.54 15.49 0.07
N ILE A 122 23.82 15.32 -0.24
CA ILE A 122 24.33 14.35 -1.21
C ILE A 122 25.15 13.29 -0.47
N SER A 123 24.63 12.06 -0.35
CA SER A 123 25.15 10.99 0.52
C SER A 123 25.35 9.66 -0.21
N PHE A 124 26.50 9.50 -0.88
CA PHE A 124 26.84 8.30 -1.64
C PHE A 124 28.20 7.70 -1.20
N GLY A 125 28.45 6.46 -1.60
CA GLY A 125 29.68 5.70 -1.26
C GLY A 125 29.47 4.19 -1.14
N HIS A 126 28.40 3.74 -0.46
CA HIS A 126 28.18 2.30 -0.13
C HIS A 126 28.05 1.38 -1.34
N ASN A 127 27.64 1.92 -2.48
CA ASN A 127 27.46 1.18 -3.73
C ASN A 127 28.48 1.58 -4.80
N ASP A 128 29.12 2.74 -4.64
CA ASP A 128 30.20 3.24 -5.48
C ASP A 128 31.47 2.37 -5.36
N GLU A 129 31.76 1.88 -4.16
CA GLU A 129 32.85 0.92 -3.88
C GLU A 129 32.78 -0.41 -4.66
N LYS A 130 31.64 -0.71 -5.30
CA LYS A 130 31.42 -1.93 -6.08
C LYS A 130 32.01 -1.79 -7.48
N VAL A 131 33.32 -1.53 -7.55
CA VAL A 131 34.09 -1.26 -8.79
C VAL A 131 33.96 -2.35 -9.86
N GLN A 132 33.61 -3.58 -9.46
CA GLN A 132 33.34 -4.72 -10.33
C GLN A 132 31.91 -4.75 -10.93
N ASP A 133 30.99 -3.94 -10.43
CA ASP A 133 29.63 -3.76 -10.97
C ASP A 133 29.63 -2.53 -11.90
N PRO A 134 29.69 -2.69 -13.24
CA PRO A 134 29.80 -1.55 -14.14
C PRO A 134 28.58 -0.62 -14.13
N ALA A 135 27.44 -1.04 -13.57
CA ALA A 135 26.27 -0.18 -13.42
C ALA A 135 26.35 0.72 -12.18
N ARG A 136 27.17 0.39 -11.18
CA ARG A 136 27.26 1.12 -9.90
C ARG A 136 28.64 1.66 -9.58
N GLY A 137 29.68 0.89 -9.85
CA GLY A 137 31.05 1.18 -9.47
C GLY A 137 31.53 2.51 -10.04
N THR A 138 32.25 3.26 -9.22
CA THR A 138 33.01 4.45 -9.63
C THR A 138 34.46 4.31 -9.14
N ASP A 139 35.30 5.29 -9.47
CA ASP A 139 36.66 5.42 -8.94
C ASP A 139 36.71 6.65 -8.03
N PRO A 140 37.18 6.53 -6.77
CA PRO A 140 37.10 7.60 -5.78
C PRO A 140 37.97 8.81 -6.14
N GLN A 141 38.99 8.66 -6.99
CA GLN A 141 39.87 9.76 -7.38
C GLN A 141 39.42 10.48 -8.66
N THR A 142 38.54 9.87 -9.44
CA THR A 142 38.06 10.38 -10.73
C THR A 142 36.54 10.36 -10.80
N THR A 143 35.94 9.30 -11.35
CA THR A 143 34.53 9.25 -11.73
C THR A 143 33.56 9.47 -10.56
N PHE A 144 33.91 9.09 -9.32
CA PHE A 144 33.08 9.39 -8.15
C PHE A 144 32.95 10.91 -7.93
N LYS A 145 34.07 11.63 -7.98
CA LYS A 145 34.11 13.09 -7.86
C LYS A 145 33.38 13.75 -9.04
N GLU A 146 33.53 13.21 -10.26
CA GLU A 146 32.79 13.67 -11.44
C GLU A 146 31.28 13.50 -11.30
N TYR A 147 30.78 12.39 -10.74
CA TYR A 147 29.35 12.22 -10.47
C TYR A 147 28.89 13.18 -9.39
N LEU A 148 29.57 13.27 -8.23
CA LEU A 148 29.22 14.20 -7.16
C LEU A 148 29.20 15.67 -7.64
N GLN A 149 30.11 16.06 -8.53
CA GLN A 149 30.11 17.40 -9.15
C GLN A 149 28.80 17.70 -9.89
N LYS A 150 28.18 16.73 -10.59
CA LYS A 150 26.87 16.92 -11.25
C LYS A 150 25.76 17.28 -10.25
N TYR A 151 25.76 16.70 -9.06
CA TYR A 151 24.79 17.04 -8.00
C TYR A 151 25.00 18.46 -7.47
N ILE A 152 26.26 18.85 -7.27
CA ILE A 152 26.64 20.22 -6.85
C ILE A 152 26.21 21.24 -7.89
N ASP A 153 26.50 20.98 -9.17
CA ASP A 153 26.19 21.88 -10.28
C ASP A 153 24.67 21.97 -10.53
N GLY A 154 23.96 20.85 -10.48
CA GLY A 154 22.49 20.83 -10.58
C GLY A 154 21.80 21.62 -9.48
N ALA A 155 22.24 21.46 -8.22
CA ALA A 155 21.71 22.25 -7.11
C ALA A 155 21.98 23.75 -7.29
N ARG A 156 23.23 24.13 -7.59
CA ARG A 156 23.63 25.53 -7.80
C ARG A 156 22.90 26.16 -8.99
N GLY A 157 22.70 25.41 -10.08
CA GLY A 157 21.94 25.83 -11.25
C GLY A 157 20.48 26.18 -10.95
N SER A 158 19.85 25.47 -10.01
CA SER A 158 18.49 25.77 -9.50
C SER A 158 18.45 26.82 -8.38
N GLY A 159 19.60 27.42 -8.02
CA GLY A 159 19.70 28.36 -6.90
C GLY A 159 19.63 27.70 -5.51
N ALA A 160 19.70 26.38 -5.44
CA ALA A 160 19.76 25.61 -4.20
C ALA A 160 21.22 25.48 -3.70
N LYS A 161 21.36 25.08 -2.44
CA LYS A 161 22.62 24.98 -1.70
C LYS A 161 22.98 23.50 -1.52
N PRO A 162 23.97 22.97 -2.25
CA PRO A 162 24.43 21.60 -2.04
C PRO A 162 25.18 21.48 -0.70
N VAL A 163 25.08 20.30 -0.09
CA VAL A 163 25.88 19.85 1.05
C VAL A 163 26.36 18.44 0.75
N LEU A 164 27.66 18.21 0.84
CA LEU A 164 28.23 16.87 0.70
C LEU A 164 28.19 16.14 2.05
N VAL A 165 27.83 14.86 2.03
CA VAL A 165 27.78 14.00 3.22
C VAL A 165 28.67 12.78 2.94
N THR A 166 29.67 12.53 3.80
CA THR A 166 30.50 11.32 3.67
C THR A 166 29.67 10.05 3.99
N PRO A 167 29.99 8.87 3.44
CA PRO A 167 29.19 7.67 3.71
C PRO A 167 29.28 7.26 5.18
N VAL A 168 28.13 7.10 5.85
CA VAL A 168 28.04 6.64 7.25
C VAL A 168 28.74 5.29 7.44
N GLU A 169 29.53 5.11 8.49
CA GLU A 169 30.29 3.88 8.68
C GLU A 169 29.39 2.67 8.97
N ARG A 170 29.74 1.53 8.37
CA ARG A 170 29.11 0.23 8.66
C ARG A 170 29.49 -0.25 10.06
N ARG A 171 28.69 -1.17 10.62
CA ARG A 171 28.98 -1.84 11.89
C ARG A 171 30.17 -2.80 11.74
N ARG A 172 31.39 -2.25 11.86
CA ARG A 172 32.64 -2.99 11.71
C ARG A 172 33.55 -2.74 12.92
N PHE A 173 33.95 -3.81 13.59
CA PHE A 173 34.82 -3.77 14.76
C PHE A 173 35.98 -4.76 14.62
N SER A 174 37.13 -4.43 15.21
CA SER A 174 38.21 -5.38 15.44
C SER A 174 37.84 -6.38 16.53
N ALA A 175 38.65 -7.45 16.68
CA ALA A 175 38.50 -8.41 17.78
C ALA A 175 38.64 -7.78 19.19
N LEU A 176 39.19 -6.56 19.29
CA LEU A 176 39.31 -5.78 20.53
C LEU A 176 38.16 -4.77 20.72
N GLY A 177 37.12 -4.81 19.88
CA GLY A 177 36.00 -3.87 19.95
C GLY A 177 36.30 -2.45 19.44
N VAL A 178 37.36 -2.28 18.65
CA VAL A 178 37.72 -0.98 18.06
C VAL A 178 36.98 -0.78 16.74
N ALA A 179 36.26 0.32 16.58
CA ALA A 179 35.50 0.65 15.36
C ALA A 179 36.45 0.87 14.17
N GLN A 180 36.10 0.32 13.00
CA GLN A 180 36.94 0.33 11.80
C GLN A 180 36.27 1.03 10.63
N ASP A 181 37.09 1.70 9.81
CA ASP A 181 36.64 2.28 8.53
C ASP A 181 36.16 1.18 7.57
N SER A 182 35.11 1.47 6.82
CA SER A 182 34.44 0.52 5.93
C SER A 182 34.37 0.96 4.47
N HIS A 183 34.76 2.20 4.15
CA HIS A 183 34.58 2.82 2.83
C HIS A 183 35.89 3.19 2.09
N GLY A 184 37.05 2.76 2.59
CA GLY A 184 38.35 3.01 1.93
C GLY A 184 38.61 4.49 1.63
N SER A 185 38.88 4.81 0.36
CA SER A 185 39.21 6.18 -0.08
C SER A 185 37.98 7.08 -0.34
N TYR A 186 36.75 6.56 -0.30
CA TYR A 186 35.55 7.33 -0.65
C TYR A 186 35.28 8.53 0.27
N PRO A 187 35.36 8.42 1.61
CA PRO A 187 35.19 9.58 2.49
C PRO A 187 36.21 10.69 2.21
N GLN A 188 37.46 10.31 1.91
CA GLN A 188 38.52 11.26 1.57
C GLN A 188 38.25 11.98 0.25
N ALA A 189 37.70 11.27 -0.75
CA ALA A 189 37.29 11.88 -2.01
C ALA A 189 36.19 12.94 -1.84
N VAL A 190 35.22 12.70 -0.96
CA VAL A 190 34.17 13.68 -0.62
C VAL A 190 34.77 14.90 0.08
N ARG A 191 35.67 14.70 1.06
CA ARG A 191 36.37 15.81 1.75
C ARG A 191 37.15 16.70 0.79
N GLU A 192 37.90 16.09 -0.12
CA GLU A 192 38.67 16.80 -1.14
C GLU A 192 37.77 17.60 -2.10
N LEU A 193 36.67 17.00 -2.56
CA LEU A 193 35.72 17.68 -3.44
C LEU A 193 35.01 18.83 -2.71
N ALA A 194 34.63 18.66 -1.44
CA ALA A 194 34.05 19.70 -0.61
C ALA A 194 34.98 20.91 -0.48
N ALA A 195 36.27 20.66 -0.19
CA ALA A 195 37.29 21.70 -0.08
C ALA A 195 37.52 22.44 -1.42
N VAL A 196 37.65 21.70 -2.53
CA VAL A 196 37.88 22.29 -3.88
C VAL A 196 36.67 23.09 -4.37
N THR A 197 35.46 22.59 -4.15
CA THR A 197 34.21 23.24 -4.62
C THR A 197 33.65 24.28 -3.66
N GLN A 198 34.25 24.42 -2.47
CA GLN A 198 33.74 25.23 -1.35
C GLN A 198 32.29 24.85 -0.96
N THR A 199 31.99 23.55 -0.99
CA THR A 199 30.67 23.00 -0.61
C THR A 199 30.71 22.59 0.87
N PRO A 200 29.70 22.95 1.70
CA PRO A 200 29.60 22.47 3.08
C PRO A 200 29.67 20.95 3.16
N LEU A 201 30.25 20.43 4.26
CA LEU A 201 30.57 19.03 4.44
C LEU A 201 30.04 18.52 5.77
N VAL A 202 29.18 17.50 5.74
CA VAL A 202 28.90 16.66 6.91
C VAL A 202 29.85 15.46 6.84
N ASP A 203 30.79 15.34 7.77
CA ASP A 203 31.73 14.21 7.83
C ASP A 203 31.17 13.04 8.64
N LEU A 204 30.03 12.54 8.16
CA LEU A 204 29.27 11.47 8.77
C LEU A 204 30.08 10.17 8.95
N SER A 205 31.08 9.88 8.12
CA SER A 205 32.03 8.78 8.33
C SER A 205 32.78 8.96 9.66
N ALA A 206 33.30 10.16 9.94
CA ALA A 206 34.03 10.43 11.18
C ALA A 206 33.10 10.39 12.41
N SER A 207 31.98 11.11 12.36
CA SER A 207 31.06 11.22 13.50
C SER A 207 30.33 9.91 13.81
N SER A 208 29.97 9.10 12.78
CA SER A 208 29.39 7.77 13.01
C SER A 208 30.40 6.76 13.52
N LYS A 209 31.67 6.78 13.07
CA LYS A 209 32.72 5.92 13.63
C LYS A 209 32.92 6.17 15.11
N GLU A 210 32.90 7.44 15.54
CA GLU A 210 32.99 7.81 16.94
C GLU A 210 31.78 7.27 17.73
N LEU A 211 30.55 7.48 17.24
CA LEU A 211 29.33 6.95 17.85
C LEU A 211 29.37 5.41 17.98
N TRP A 212 29.81 4.70 16.94
CA TRP A 212 29.99 3.25 16.98
C TRP A 212 31.07 2.82 17.96
N GLN A 213 32.17 3.58 18.11
CA GLN A 213 33.19 3.32 19.12
C GLN A 213 32.67 3.53 20.54
N GLN A 214 31.85 4.55 20.78
CA GLN A 214 31.24 4.83 22.08
C GLN A 214 30.20 3.76 22.48
N LEU A 215 29.38 3.30 21.54
CA LEU A 215 28.36 2.27 21.77
C LEU A 215 28.92 0.84 21.79
N GLY A 216 30.05 0.61 21.12
CA GLY A 216 30.71 -0.68 21.00
C GLY A 216 29.93 -1.75 20.22
N PRO A 217 30.47 -2.98 20.10
CA PRO A 217 29.86 -4.04 19.31
C PRO A 217 28.43 -4.41 19.73
N GLU A 218 28.15 -4.47 21.03
CA GLU A 218 26.82 -4.88 21.50
C GLU A 218 25.80 -3.73 21.47
N GLY A 219 26.17 -2.52 21.91
CA GLY A 219 25.27 -1.36 21.89
C GLY A 219 24.83 -0.94 20.49
N THR A 220 25.66 -1.18 19.48
CA THR A 220 25.32 -0.94 18.06
C THR A 220 24.24 -1.87 17.51
N LYS A 221 23.93 -3.03 18.13
CA LYS A 221 22.83 -3.91 17.68
C LYS A 221 21.44 -3.26 17.79
N ASN A 222 21.26 -2.28 18.68
CA ASN A 222 20.01 -1.52 18.76
C ASN A 222 19.90 -0.43 17.68
N HIS A 223 20.99 -0.12 16.98
CA HIS A 223 21.04 0.95 15.97
C HIS A 223 20.99 0.37 14.55
N PHE A 224 21.79 -0.67 14.31
CA PHE A 224 21.75 -1.42 13.05
C PHE A 224 20.56 -2.38 13.00
N LEU A 225 20.21 -2.83 11.80
CA LEU A 225 19.09 -3.74 11.52
C LEU A 225 19.42 -5.16 12.03
N TYR A 226 19.29 -5.30 13.34
CA TYR A 226 19.52 -6.50 14.14
C TYR A 226 18.28 -6.78 14.98
N ALA A 227 17.60 -7.88 14.70
CA ALA A 227 16.43 -8.33 15.45
C ALA A 227 16.48 -9.84 15.66
N ASP A 228 16.16 -10.28 16.88
CA ASP A 228 15.97 -11.69 17.17
C ASP A 228 14.68 -12.21 16.48
N PRO A 229 14.59 -13.53 16.19
CA PRO A 229 13.39 -14.14 15.65
C PRO A 229 12.13 -13.78 16.46
N GLY A 230 11.05 -13.45 15.75
CA GLY A 230 9.77 -13.05 16.35
C GLY A 230 9.72 -11.64 16.97
N ARG A 231 10.82 -10.86 17.00
CA ARG A 231 10.81 -9.49 17.57
C ARG A 231 9.97 -8.51 16.76
N TYR A 232 9.95 -8.63 15.43
CA TYR A 232 9.14 -7.80 14.54
C TYR A 232 8.42 -8.68 13.51
N PRO A 233 7.13 -8.44 13.21
CA PRO A 233 6.38 -9.23 12.21
C PRO A 233 7.02 -9.25 10.81
N GLN A 234 7.72 -8.18 10.43
CA GLN A 234 8.43 -8.04 9.15
C GLN A 234 9.76 -8.81 9.09
N TYR A 235 10.26 -9.27 10.25
CA TYR A 235 11.50 -10.03 10.40
C TYR A 235 11.23 -11.29 11.25
N PRO A 236 10.37 -12.22 10.78
CA PRO A 236 9.91 -13.36 11.57
C PRO A 236 11.07 -14.29 12.00
N ASP A 237 12.02 -14.54 11.10
CA ASP A 237 13.23 -15.34 11.35
C ASP A 237 14.38 -14.50 11.95
N GLY A 238 14.11 -13.25 12.31
CA GLY A 238 15.11 -12.26 12.72
C GLY A 238 15.89 -11.67 11.55
N VAL A 239 16.86 -10.81 11.86
CA VAL A 239 17.77 -10.20 10.88
C VAL A 239 19.08 -9.79 11.56
N ALA A 240 20.18 -9.82 10.82
CA ALA A 240 21.51 -9.42 11.27
C ALA A 240 22.26 -8.70 10.14
N ASP A 241 22.03 -7.40 9.99
CA ASP A 241 22.56 -6.56 8.93
C ASP A 241 23.46 -5.45 9.53
N ASN A 242 24.70 -5.36 9.03
CA ASN A 242 25.73 -4.43 9.53
C ASN A 242 25.80 -3.11 8.72
N THR A 243 24.84 -2.84 7.85
CA THR A 243 24.80 -1.65 6.98
C THR A 243 23.53 -0.81 7.20
N HIS A 244 22.36 -1.44 7.29
CA HIS A 244 21.09 -0.72 7.44
C HIS A 244 20.73 -0.48 8.91
N PHE A 245 19.85 0.50 9.18
CA PHE A 245 19.46 0.89 10.53
C PHE A 245 18.06 0.43 10.90
N GLN A 246 17.81 0.26 12.20
CA GLN A 246 16.48 0.38 12.80
C GLN A 246 16.12 1.88 12.98
N ALA A 247 14.89 2.17 13.36
CA ALA A 247 14.41 3.53 13.65
C ALA A 247 15.36 4.32 14.59
N GLU A 248 15.89 3.67 15.62
CA GLU A 248 16.84 4.22 16.59
C GLU A 248 18.18 4.60 15.93
N GLY A 249 18.74 3.74 15.08
CA GLY A 249 19.96 4.05 14.34
C GLY A 249 19.75 5.15 13.31
N ALA A 250 18.62 5.12 12.60
CA ALA A 250 18.24 6.16 11.65
C ALA A 250 18.14 7.53 12.33
N LEU A 251 17.49 7.62 13.48
CA LEU A 251 17.42 8.86 14.27
C LEU A 251 18.79 9.27 14.84
N ALA A 252 19.59 8.33 15.33
CA ALA A 252 20.93 8.64 15.85
C ALA A 252 21.84 9.24 14.76
N VAL A 253 21.85 8.63 13.57
CA VAL A 253 22.61 9.12 12.40
C VAL A 253 22.02 10.44 11.88
N ALA A 254 20.69 10.61 11.87
CA ALA A 254 20.05 11.88 11.53
C ALA A 254 20.43 13.01 12.51
N LYS A 255 20.61 12.70 13.81
CA LYS A 255 21.10 13.66 14.80
C LYS A 255 22.55 14.07 14.55
N LEU A 256 23.43 13.18 14.06
CA LEU A 256 24.78 13.55 13.63
C LEU A 256 24.73 14.56 12.47
N VAL A 257 23.99 14.21 11.39
CA VAL A 257 23.81 15.08 10.21
C VAL A 257 23.24 16.44 10.61
N ALA A 258 22.18 16.48 11.41
CA ALA A 258 21.54 17.71 11.87
C ALA A 258 22.46 18.55 12.78
N SER A 259 23.27 17.92 13.65
CA SER A 259 24.22 18.60 14.52
C SER A 259 25.33 19.29 13.71
N GLU A 260 25.89 18.61 12.72
CA GLU A 260 26.94 19.16 11.86
C GLU A 260 26.41 20.30 10.96
N LEU A 261 25.24 20.12 10.36
CA LEU A 261 24.55 21.17 9.59
C LEU A 261 24.26 22.42 10.43
N HIS A 262 23.84 22.23 11.68
CA HIS A 262 23.57 23.32 12.62
C HIS A 262 24.86 24.04 13.05
N ALA A 263 25.89 23.28 13.45
CA ALA A 263 27.17 23.83 13.90
C ALA A 263 27.90 24.63 12.81
N GLN A 264 27.79 24.20 11.54
CA GLN A 264 28.36 24.90 10.38
C GLN A 264 27.49 26.04 9.87
N GLN A 265 26.29 26.25 10.43
CA GLN A 265 25.28 27.18 9.90
C GLN A 265 24.94 26.92 8.42
N ALA A 266 25.04 25.65 7.98
CA ALA A 266 24.74 25.23 6.61
C ALA A 266 23.25 25.34 6.27
N VAL A 267 22.39 25.30 7.30
CA VAL A 267 20.95 25.61 7.25
C VAL A 267 20.61 26.78 8.19
N PRO A 268 19.46 27.47 8.01
CA PRO A 268 19.11 28.62 8.84
C PRO A 268 18.92 28.25 10.33
N PRO A 269 19.25 29.15 11.26
CA PRO A 269 18.91 28.98 12.68
C PRO A 269 17.42 28.69 12.86
N GLY A 270 17.09 27.73 13.73
CA GLY A 270 15.70 27.32 13.98
C GLY A 270 15.13 26.26 13.03
N TYR A 271 15.90 25.73 12.07
CA TYR A 271 15.49 24.53 11.31
C TYR A 271 15.42 23.29 12.21
N PHE A 272 16.49 22.98 12.95
CA PHE A 272 16.53 21.83 13.86
C PHE A 272 16.14 22.23 15.29
N GLN A 273 14.84 22.21 15.60
CA GLN A 273 14.32 22.60 16.93
C GLN A 273 14.33 21.45 17.93
N HIS A 274 14.23 20.20 17.45
CA HIS A 274 14.08 19.00 18.29
C HIS A 274 15.37 18.16 18.39
N LEU A 275 16.53 18.76 18.09
CA LEU A 275 17.83 18.07 18.05
C LEU A 275 18.16 17.37 19.38
N ASN A 276 17.90 18.06 20.49
CA ASN A 276 18.18 17.58 21.86
C ASN A 276 17.01 16.81 22.48
N ASP A 277 15.87 16.71 21.80
CA ASP A 277 14.67 16.12 22.38
C ASP A 277 14.79 14.59 22.48
N ARG A 278 14.14 14.04 23.52
CA ARG A 278 13.94 12.60 23.66
C ARG A 278 12.74 12.19 22.84
N LEU A 279 13.01 11.80 21.60
CA LEU A 279 12.02 11.36 20.63
C LEU A 279 11.93 9.83 20.63
N ASP A 280 10.72 9.31 20.45
CA ASP A 280 10.50 7.91 20.09
C ASP A 280 10.58 7.81 18.56
N PRO A 281 11.61 7.18 17.97
CA PRO A 281 11.76 7.11 16.53
C PRO A 281 10.78 6.12 15.90
N MET A 282 10.31 5.11 16.64
CA MET A 282 9.30 4.18 16.15
C MET A 282 7.95 4.89 16.00
N GLN A 283 7.55 5.72 16.96
CA GLN A 283 6.33 6.54 16.85
C GLN A 283 6.52 7.81 16.01
N GLY A 284 7.75 8.28 15.83
CA GLY A 284 8.04 9.51 15.11
C GLY A 284 8.17 9.33 13.59
N ILE A 285 8.78 8.23 13.15
CA ILE A 285 9.07 7.98 11.73
C ILE A 285 7.79 7.57 10.99
N HIS A 286 7.60 8.13 9.80
CA HIS A 286 6.55 7.74 8.88
C HIS A 286 7.09 6.69 7.89
N TRP A 287 6.54 5.48 7.92
CA TRP A 287 6.77 4.46 6.90
C TRP A 287 5.66 4.52 5.84
N PRO A 288 5.93 5.04 4.63
CA PRO A 288 4.93 5.10 3.57
C PRO A 288 4.56 3.70 3.03
N SER A 289 3.50 3.62 2.23
CA SER A 289 3.16 2.41 1.47
C SER A 289 4.12 2.11 0.31
N GLU A 290 4.79 3.16 -0.19
CA GLU A 290 5.78 3.15 -1.27
C GLU A 290 6.86 4.17 -0.98
N ARG A 291 8.09 3.92 -1.44
CA ARG A 291 9.20 4.86 -1.29
C ARG A 291 9.05 5.99 -2.32
N PRO A 292 9.40 7.25 -2.01
CA PRO A 292 9.27 8.37 -2.95
C PRO A 292 10.00 8.16 -4.29
N VAL A 293 11.12 7.43 -4.25
CA VAL A 293 11.92 7.04 -5.43
C VAL A 293 11.28 5.95 -6.30
N ASP A 294 10.35 5.16 -5.77
CA ASP A 294 9.58 4.17 -6.54
C ASP A 294 8.41 4.82 -7.29
N LYS A 295 8.58 6.07 -7.74
CA LYS A 295 7.60 6.94 -8.39
C LYS A 295 6.67 6.11 -9.26
N PRO A 296 5.36 6.02 -8.99
CA PRO A 296 4.48 5.09 -9.71
C PRO A 296 4.47 5.37 -11.21
N LEU A 297 4.23 4.35 -12.03
CA LEU A 297 3.83 4.57 -13.42
C LEU A 297 2.38 5.05 -13.38
N VAL A 298 2.11 6.26 -13.87
CA VAL A 298 0.76 6.83 -13.89
C VAL A 298 0.14 6.63 -15.28
N LEU A 299 -1.06 6.05 -15.31
CA LEU A 299 -1.89 5.89 -16.51
C LEU A 299 -3.25 6.55 -16.23
N GLU A 300 -3.63 7.54 -17.02
CA GLU A 300 -4.89 8.29 -16.85
C GLU A 300 -6.00 7.70 -17.75
N VAL A 301 -7.19 7.50 -17.18
CA VAL A 301 -8.37 6.92 -17.84
C VAL A 301 -9.54 7.91 -17.78
N GLY A 302 -10.15 8.19 -18.94
CA GLY A 302 -11.35 9.03 -19.04
C GLY A 302 -11.34 10.01 -20.22
N PRO A 303 -12.32 10.94 -20.27
CA PRO A 303 -12.40 11.95 -21.33
C PRO A 303 -11.13 12.81 -21.40
N GLY A 304 -10.49 12.86 -22.57
CA GLY A 304 -9.24 13.61 -22.78
C GLY A 304 -7.98 12.95 -22.20
N ALA A 305 -8.10 11.79 -21.53
CA ALA A 305 -6.97 11.05 -20.98
C ALA A 305 -6.35 10.06 -22.00
N GLY A 306 -5.17 9.53 -21.66
CA GLY A 306 -4.42 8.59 -22.50
C GLY A 306 -5.14 7.28 -22.80
N PHE A 307 -6.09 6.87 -21.95
CA PHE A 307 -6.94 5.69 -22.15
C PHE A 307 -8.42 6.03 -22.01
N GLN A 308 -9.26 5.43 -22.85
CA GLN A 308 -10.72 5.60 -22.79
C GLN A 308 -11.43 4.49 -21.99
N THR A 309 -10.74 3.38 -21.70
CA THR A 309 -11.27 2.28 -20.89
C THR A 309 -10.23 1.82 -19.87
N VAL A 310 -10.71 1.34 -18.72
CA VAL A 310 -9.83 0.82 -17.66
C VAL A 310 -9.07 -0.42 -18.12
N GLN A 311 -9.70 -1.32 -18.91
CA GLN A 311 -9.00 -2.50 -19.45
C GLN A 311 -7.82 -2.10 -20.35
N ALA A 312 -7.94 -1.08 -21.21
CA ALA A 312 -6.84 -0.65 -22.07
C ALA A 312 -5.64 -0.11 -21.25
N ALA A 313 -5.89 0.59 -20.13
CA ALA A 313 -4.84 0.98 -19.21
C ALA A 313 -4.23 -0.23 -18.48
N VAL A 314 -5.05 -1.20 -18.04
CA VAL A 314 -4.56 -2.48 -17.48
C VAL A 314 -3.70 -3.23 -18.48
N ASP A 315 -4.05 -3.25 -19.77
CA ASP A 315 -3.29 -3.90 -20.83
C ASP A 315 -1.92 -3.25 -21.04
N ALA A 316 -1.83 -1.92 -20.91
CA ALA A 316 -0.59 -1.15 -20.99
C ALA A 316 0.36 -1.31 -19.78
N VAL A 317 -0.11 -1.82 -18.63
CA VAL A 317 0.77 -2.14 -17.49
C VAL A 317 1.85 -3.15 -17.90
N PRO A 318 3.16 -2.90 -17.64
CA PRO A 318 4.20 -3.87 -17.92
C PRO A 318 4.07 -5.14 -17.07
N ALA A 319 4.09 -6.31 -17.71
CA ALA A 319 4.11 -7.59 -17.00
C ALA A 319 5.44 -7.77 -16.24
N GLY A 320 5.37 -8.33 -15.03
CA GLY A 320 6.53 -8.52 -14.16
C GLY A 320 7.11 -7.24 -13.54
N SER A 321 6.43 -6.10 -13.66
CA SER A 321 6.87 -4.84 -13.04
C SER A 321 6.96 -4.95 -11.52
N THR A 322 8.09 -4.54 -10.95
CA THR A 322 8.27 -4.32 -9.50
C THR A 322 7.80 -2.92 -9.08
N ARG A 323 7.74 -1.96 -10.00
CA ARG A 323 7.22 -0.60 -9.84
C ARG A 323 5.69 -0.61 -9.83
N ARG A 324 5.05 0.08 -8.89
CA ARG A 324 3.58 0.25 -8.87
C ARG A 324 3.11 0.97 -10.12
N THR A 325 2.00 0.51 -10.70
CA THR A 325 1.24 1.29 -11.68
C THR A 325 -0.05 1.80 -11.05
N GLN A 326 -0.24 3.11 -11.11
CA GLN A 326 -1.48 3.78 -10.74
C GLN A 326 -2.29 4.06 -12.00
N ILE A 327 -3.45 3.42 -12.09
CA ILE A 327 -4.48 3.71 -13.09
C ILE A 327 -5.45 4.68 -12.41
N ARG A 328 -5.32 5.95 -12.76
CA ARG A 328 -6.14 7.05 -12.26
C ARG A 328 -7.34 7.21 -13.20
N ILE A 329 -8.54 7.29 -12.64
CA ILE A 329 -9.79 7.15 -13.37
C ILE A 329 -10.65 8.38 -13.09
N ALA A 330 -10.89 9.19 -14.12
CA ALA A 330 -11.72 10.39 -14.05
C ALA A 330 -13.19 10.04 -13.76
N PRO A 331 -13.99 10.98 -13.21
CA PRO A 331 -15.44 10.82 -13.03
C PRO A 331 -16.15 10.30 -14.30
N GLY A 332 -16.96 9.26 -14.15
CA GLY A 332 -17.68 8.62 -15.25
C GLY A 332 -18.12 7.18 -14.94
N THR A 333 -18.98 6.65 -15.81
CA THR A 333 -19.42 5.24 -15.79
C THR A 333 -18.73 4.46 -16.90
N TYR A 334 -17.84 3.56 -16.51
CA TYR A 334 -17.01 2.74 -17.38
C TYR A 334 -17.64 1.35 -17.52
N ARG A 335 -18.44 1.16 -18.58
CA ARG A 335 -19.08 -0.14 -18.84
C ARG A 335 -18.14 -1.10 -19.58
N GLY A 336 -17.88 -2.24 -18.98
CA GLY A 336 -17.07 -3.32 -19.55
C GLY A 336 -16.43 -4.19 -18.47
N THR A 337 -16.08 -5.43 -18.82
CA THR A 337 -15.34 -6.30 -17.90
C THR A 337 -13.88 -5.87 -17.82
N VAL A 338 -13.29 -5.89 -16.61
CA VAL A 338 -11.88 -5.60 -16.38
C VAL A 338 -11.20 -6.79 -15.71
N ARG A 339 -10.02 -7.21 -16.20
CA ARG A 339 -9.19 -8.23 -15.57
C ARG A 339 -7.73 -7.77 -15.44
N VAL A 340 -7.25 -7.68 -14.20
CA VAL A 340 -5.82 -7.55 -13.87
C VAL A 340 -5.24 -8.96 -13.72
N PRO A 341 -4.39 -9.46 -14.63
CA PRO A 341 -3.83 -10.82 -14.56
C PRO A 341 -2.71 -10.95 -13.51
N ALA A 342 -2.42 -12.19 -13.11
CA ALA A 342 -1.47 -12.50 -12.02
C ALA A 342 -0.04 -12.00 -12.24
N ASN A 343 0.39 -11.87 -13.51
CA ASN A 343 1.70 -11.32 -13.87
C ASN A 343 1.78 -9.78 -13.85
N LYS A 344 0.71 -9.09 -13.42
CA LYS A 344 0.65 -7.63 -13.24
C LYS A 344 0.37 -7.31 -11.77
N ALA A 345 1.40 -7.50 -10.94
CA ALA A 345 1.41 -7.12 -9.54
C ALA A 345 1.42 -5.59 -9.37
N ARG A 346 1.08 -5.10 -8.17
CA ARG A 346 1.17 -3.67 -7.80
C ARG A 346 0.43 -2.75 -8.77
N VAL A 347 -0.78 -3.16 -9.17
CA VAL A 347 -1.72 -2.31 -9.92
C VAL A 347 -2.65 -1.62 -8.95
N SER A 348 -3.05 -0.39 -9.27
CA SER A 348 -3.84 0.47 -8.37
C SER A 348 -4.92 1.15 -9.18
N PHE A 349 -6.17 1.09 -8.75
CA PHE A 349 -7.26 1.87 -9.35
C PHE A 349 -7.61 3.02 -8.41
N ILE A 350 -7.48 4.26 -8.89
CA ILE A 350 -7.71 5.47 -8.09
C ILE A 350 -8.80 6.28 -8.77
N GLY A 351 -9.97 6.41 -8.15
CA GLY A 351 -11.03 7.29 -8.64
C GLY A 351 -10.72 8.75 -8.31
N LEU A 352 -10.78 9.62 -9.32
CA LEU A 352 -10.51 11.06 -9.21
C LEU A 352 -11.78 11.90 -8.93
N GLY A 353 -12.86 11.27 -8.47
CA GLY A 353 -14.08 11.95 -8.05
C GLY A 353 -13.98 12.57 -6.66
N GLU A 354 -14.98 13.36 -6.27
CA GLU A 354 -15.08 13.87 -4.89
C GLU A 354 -15.44 12.74 -3.90
N LYS A 355 -16.05 11.67 -4.42
CA LYS A 355 -16.59 10.52 -3.69
C LYS A 355 -16.64 9.28 -4.59
N PRO A 356 -16.73 8.06 -4.04
CA PRO A 356 -16.64 6.83 -4.85
C PRO A 356 -17.80 6.60 -5.83
N GLU A 357 -18.94 7.29 -5.68
CA GLU A 357 -20.06 7.26 -6.62
C GLU A 357 -19.72 7.87 -7.99
N ASP A 358 -18.77 8.80 -8.04
CA ASP A 358 -18.50 9.57 -9.25
C ASP A 358 -17.74 8.74 -10.30
N VAL A 359 -17.10 7.64 -9.88
CA VAL A 359 -16.30 6.74 -10.73
C VAL A 359 -16.84 5.32 -10.61
N VAL A 360 -17.53 4.83 -11.63
CA VAL A 360 -18.24 3.53 -11.59
C VAL A 360 -17.70 2.58 -12.66
N LEU A 361 -17.10 1.47 -12.25
CA LEU A 361 -16.74 0.33 -13.12
C LEU A 361 -17.89 -0.68 -13.08
N VAL A 362 -18.53 -0.94 -14.23
CA VAL A 362 -19.80 -1.69 -14.27
C VAL A 362 -19.91 -2.69 -15.42
N HIS A 363 -20.51 -3.84 -15.14
CA HIS A 363 -21.01 -4.77 -16.15
C HIS A 363 -22.22 -5.56 -15.63
N ASN A 364 -22.88 -6.34 -16.48
CA ASN A 364 -24.13 -7.04 -16.16
C ASN A 364 -24.10 -8.54 -16.49
N ASN A 365 -22.93 -9.17 -16.45
CA ASN A 365 -22.86 -10.62 -16.57
C ASN A 365 -23.43 -11.26 -15.31
N ALA A 366 -24.29 -12.26 -15.47
CA ALA A 366 -24.60 -13.25 -14.45
C ALA A 366 -23.89 -14.57 -14.77
N SER A 367 -23.84 -15.47 -13.79
CA SER A 367 -23.26 -16.80 -13.94
C SER A 367 -23.93 -17.63 -15.04
N GLY A 368 -25.20 -17.38 -15.34
CA GLY A 368 -25.96 -17.98 -16.45
C GLY A 368 -25.84 -17.27 -17.79
N THR A 369 -25.21 -16.09 -17.86
CA THR A 369 -25.00 -15.38 -19.13
C THR A 369 -24.11 -16.22 -20.06
N ALA A 370 -24.54 -16.40 -21.30
CA ALA A 370 -23.78 -17.16 -22.30
C ALA A 370 -22.52 -16.39 -22.73
N LYS A 371 -21.39 -17.08 -22.86
CA LYS A 371 -20.18 -16.50 -23.41
C LYS A 371 -20.32 -16.24 -24.92
N PRO A 372 -19.74 -15.16 -25.47
CA PRO A 372 -19.79 -14.88 -26.90
C PRO A 372 -19.16 -15.95 -27.81
N ASP A 373 -18.26 -16.77 -27.28
CA ASP A 373 -17.58 -17.86 -27.98
C ASP A 373 -18.39 -19.16 -28.08
N GLY A 374 -19.58 -19.22 -27.46
CA GLY A 374 -20.42 -20.41 -27.42
C GLY A 374 -19.95 -21.53 -26.49
N THR A 375 -18.88 -21.34 -25.70
CA THR A 375 -18.32 -22.37 -24.80
C THR A 375 -19.13 -22.59 -23.50
N GLY A 376 -20.42 -22.27 -23.53
CA GLY A 376 -21.34 -22.31 -22.39
C GLY A 376 -21.43 -20.99 -21.63
N PRO A 377 -21.95 -21.01 -20.39
CA PRO A 377 -22.15 -19.81 -19.59
C PRO A 377 -20.86 -19.33 -18.92
N PHE A 378 -20.83 -18.08 -18.44
CA PHE A 378 -19.70 -17.51 -17.72
C PHE A 378 -19.38 -18.22 -16.40
N GLY A 379 -20.39 -18.71 -15.67
CA GLY A 379 -20.26 -19.17 -14.29
C GLY A 379 -20.00 -18.01 -13.32
N THR A 380 -20.14 -18.23 -12.01
CA THR A 380 -20.01 -17.16 -11.00
C THR A 380 -18.69 -16.39 -11.09
N GLY A 381 -17.54 -17.09 -11.08
CA GLY A 381 -16.23 -16.42 -11.20
C GLY A 381 -15.97 -15.79 -12.58
N GLY A 382 -16.77 -16.10 -13.60
CA GLY A 382 -16.72 -15.45 -14.91
C GLY A 382 -17.70 -14.28 -15.05
N SER A 383 -18.63 -14.09 -14.11
CA SER A 383 -19.62 -13.01 -14.14
C SER A 383 -19.09 -11.69 -13.59
N ALA A 384 -17.87 -11.70 -13.04
CA ALA A 384 -17.18 -10.54 -12.47
C ALA A 384 -17.08 -9.35 -13.42
N SER A 385 -17.61 -8.20 -12.98
CA SER A 385 -17.39 -6.92 -13.67
C SER A 385 -15.92 -6.49 -13.58
N VAL A 386 -15.29 -6.67 -12.42
CA VAL A 386 -13.84 -6.51 -12.24
C VAL A 386 -13.25 -7.73 -11.55
N ARG A 387 -12.14 -8.24 -12.08
CA ARG A 387 -11.34 -9.34 -11.50
C ARG A 387 -9.87 -8.95 -11.35
N THR A 388 -9.26 -9.27 -10.21
CA THR A 388 -7.84 -9.03 -9.96
C THR A 388 -7.14 -10.31 -9.47
N ASP A 389 -6.24 -10.83 -10.32
CA ASP A 389 -5.38 -11.97 -10.01
C ASP A 389 -3.96 -11.55 -9.59
N GLY A 390 -3.57 -10.29 -9.80
CA GLY A 390 -2.26 -9.75 -9.41
C GLY A 390 -2.17 -9.43 -7.91
N PRO A 391 -1.06 -9.76 -7.23
CA PRO A 391 -0.85 -9.41 -5.82
C PRO A 391 -0.52 -7.92 -5.64
N ASP A 392 -0.59 -7.44 -4.39
CA ASP A 392 -0.35 -6.03 -4.00
C ASP A 392 -1.28 -5.02 -4.72
N PHE A 393 -2.46 -5.48 -5.17
CA PHE A 393 -3.49 -4.67 -5.81
C PHE A 393 -4.06 -3.65 -4.83
N THR A 394 -4.34 -2.43 -5.28
CA THR A 394 -5.06 -1.43 -4.48
C THR A 394 -6.22 -0.79 -5.22
N ALA A 395 -7.27 -0.40 -4.50
CA ALA A 395 -8.38 0.37 -5.05
C ALA A 395 -8.84 1.46 -4.06
N GLU A 396 -9.05 2.67 -4.56
CA GLU A 396 -9.44 3.82 -3.74
C GLU A 396 -10.48 4.71 -4.45
N ASN A 397 -11.46 5.18 -3.68
CA ASN A 397 -12.41 6.24 -4.06
C ASN A 397 -13.18 5.95 -5.37
N LEU A 398 -13.71 4.73 -5.52
CA LEU A 398 -14.50 4.34 -6.70
C LEU A 398 -15.53 3.24 -6.39
N THR A 399 -16.42 3.00 -7.34
CA THR A 399 -17.47 1.97 -7.29
C THR A 399 -17.19 0.82 -8.25
N PHE A 400 -17.19 -0.41 -7.74
CA PHE A 400 -17.35 -1.64 -8.50
C PHE A 400 -18.82 -2.05 -8.48
N SER A 401 -19.44 -2.29 -9.62
CA SER A 401 -20.86 -2.65 -9.71
C SER A 401 -21.09 -3.82 -10.66
N ASN A 402 -21.98 -4.73 -10.30
CA ASN A 402 -22.66 -5.59 -11.27
C ASN A 402 -24.14 -5.18 -11.34
N ASP A 403 -24.58 -4.69 -12.50
CA ASP A 403 -25.95 -4.19 -12.71
C ASP A 403 -26.84 -5.21 -13.46
N PHE A 404 -26.63 -6.50 -13.18
CA PHE A 404 -27.52 -7.57 -13.65
C PHE A 404 -28.94 -7.43 -13.07
N ASP A 405 -29.91 -7.14 -13.94
CA ASP A 405 -31.31 -6.98 -13.59
C ASP A 405 -31.98 -8.36 -13.31
N GLU A 406 -32.04 -8.76 -12.04
CA GLU A 406 -32.72 -9.99 -11.61
C GLU A 406 -34.23 -10.01 -11.98
N ALA A 407 -34.88 -8.85 -12.06
CA ALA A 407 -36.32 -8.72 -12.30
C ALA A 407 -36.67 -8.89 -13.78
N ALA A 408 -35.85 -8.36 -14.69
CA ALA A 408 -35.93 -8.66 -16.13
C ALA A 408 -35.56 -10.12 -16.44
N ASN A 409 -34.73 -10.77 -15.61
CA ASN A 409 -34.15 -12.09 -15.88
C ASN A 409 -34.72 -13.24 -15.02
N GLN A 410 -35.97 -13.15 -14.55
CA GLN A 410 -36.62 -14.20 -13.72
C GLN A 410 -36.60 -15.63 -14.30
N LYS A 411 -36.45 -15.78 -15.62
CA LYS A 411 -36.33 -17.10 -16.29
C LYS A 411 -34.94 -17.71 -16.20
N MET A 412 -33.91 -16.93 -15.88
CA MET A 412 -32.54 -17.39 -15.71
C MET A 412 -32.40 -18.10 -14.37
N LYS A 413 -31.95 -19.36 -14.37
CA LYS A 413 -31.76 -20.14 -13.13
C LYS A 413 -30.51 -19.72 -12.35
N ASN A 414 -29.42 -19.43 -13.05
CA ASN A 414 -28.12 -19.12 -12.49
C ASN A 414 -27.91 -17.59 -12.58
N ARG A 415 -28.13 -16.88 -11.47
CA ARG A 415 -28.21 -15.40 -11.44
C ARG A 415 -27.10 -14.71 -10.63
N GLN A 416 -26.13 -15.48 -10.12
CA GLN A 416 -24.97 -14.98 -9.38
C GLN A 416 -24.17 -13.95 -10.21
N ALA A 417 -24.02 -12.73 -9.70
CA ALA A 417 -23.60 -11.56 -10.48
C ALA A 417 -22.50 -10.78 -9.74
N VAL A 418 -21.24 -11.18 -9.96
CA VAL A 418 -20.10 -10.65 -9.22
C VAL A 418 -19.73 -9.24 -9.68
N ALA A 419 -19.61 -8.30 -8.76
CA ALA A 419 -19.09 -6.95 -9.01
C ALA A 419 -17.57 -6.92 -8.97
N LEU A 420 -16.98 -7.50 -7.93
CA LEU A 420 -15.53 -7.57 -7.71
C LEU A 420 -15.10 -8.99 -7.33
N PHE A 421 -14.05 -9.47 -8.00
CA PHE A 421 -13.42 -10.78 -7.76
C PHE A 421 -11.94 -10.60 -7.46
N LEU A 422 -11.53 -10.83 -6.21
CA LEU A 422 -10.15 -10.82 -5.76
C LEU A 422 -9.61 -12.26 -5.65
N THR A 423 -8.43 -12.54 -6.23
CA THR A 423 -7.66 -13.77 -5.97
C THR A 423 -6.21 -13.52 -5.56
N GLY A 424 -5.64 -12.36 -5.89
CA GLY A 424 -4.28 -11.99 -5.50
C GLY A 424 -4.14 -11.71 -4.00
N ASP A 425 -2.97 -12.05 -3.43
CA ASP A 425 -2.65 -11.74 -2.03
C ASP A 425 -2.31 -10.25 -1.84
N ARG A 426 -2.50 -9.76 -0.61
CA ARG A 426 -2.24 -8.38 -0.16
C ARG A 426 -3.03 -7.29 -0.88
N ALA A 427 -4.31 -7.51 -1.14
CA ALA A 427 -5.20 -6.50 -1.72
C ALA A 427 -5.62 -5.43 -0.69
N VAL A 428 -5.53 -4.13 -1.01
CA VAL A 428 -5.99 -3.03 -0.13
C VAL A 428 -7.06 -2.19 -0.81
N LEU A 429 -8.23 -2.08 -0.19
CA LEU A 429 -9.37 -1.34 -0.71
C LEU A 429 -9.80 -0.30 0.33
N ARG A 430 -9.87 0.97 -0.07
CA ARG A 430 -10.21 2.09 0.82
C ARG A 430 -11.29 2.96 0.22
N ASN A 431 -12.33 3.30 0.99
CA ASN A 431 -13.41 4.18 0.51
C ASN A 431 -13.94 3.74 -0.87
N ILE A 432 -14.16 2.44 -1.06
CA ILE A 432 -14.78 1.90 -2.29
C ILE A 432 -16.20 1.46 -2.02
N ARG A 433 -16.98 1.32 -3.11
CA ARG A 433 -18.30 0.70 -3.10
C ARG A 433 -18.28 -0.60 -3.90
N CYS A 434 -18.89 -1.66 -3.40
CA CYS A 434 -19.19 -2.89 -4.15
C CYS A 434 -20.72 -3.07 -4.20
N LEU A 435 -21.31 -2.99 -5.40
CA LEU A 435 -22.77 -2.99 -5.62
C LEU A 435 -23.22 -4.20 -6.47
N GLY A 436 -24.27 -4.88 -6.04
CA GLY A 436 -24.85 -6.04 -6.71
C GLY A 436 -26.01 -6.63 -5.92
N ASN A 437 -26.44 -7.84 -6.28
CA ASN A 437 -27.48 -8.60 -5.58
C ASN A 437 -26.88 -9.90 -5.00
N GLN A 438 -27.06 -11.01 -5.73
CA GLN A 438 -26.50 -12.29 -5.36
C GLN A 438 -25.02 -12.37 -5.77
N ASP A 439 -24.16 -12.82 -4.86
CA ASP A 439 -22.71 -13.03 -5.07
C ASP A 439 -21.92 -11.73 -5.41
N THR A 440 -22.25 -10.56 -4.84
CA THR A 440 -21.60 -9.26 -5.17
C THR A 440 -20.07 -9.26 -5.09
N LEU A 441 -19.49 -9.75 -4.00
CA LEU A 441 -18.05 -9.64 -3.70
C LEU A 441 -17.43 -11.04 -3.47
N LEU A 442 -16.62 -11.48 -4.43
CA LEU A 442 -15.88 -12.73 -4.35
C LEU A 442 -14.46 -12.49 -3.82
N VAL A 443 -14.21 -12.82 -2.55
CA VAL A 443 -12.88 -12.80 -1.92
C VAL A 443 -12.35 -14.23 -1.84
N ASP A 444 -11.54 -14.59 -2.82
CA ASP A 444 -11.01 -15.93 -3.07
C ASP A 444 -9.47 -15.93 -2.88
N SER A 445 -8.82 -17.02 -3.28
CA SER A 445 -7.38 -17.17 -3.36
C SER A 445 -6.99 -17.94 -4.64
N PRO A 446 -5.70 -17.98 -5.04
CA PRO A 446 -5.31 -18.55 -6.33
C PRO A 446 -5.57 -20.06 -6.46
N ALA A 447 -5.64 -20.78 -5.33
CA ALA A 447 -5.94 -22.21 -5.26
C ALA A 447 -6.47 -22.61 -3.87
N ARG A 448 -7.09 -23.79 -3.78
CA ARG A 448 -7.49 -24.39 -2.49
C ARG A 448 -6.28 -24.54 -1.58
N GLY A 449 -6.44 -24.23 -0.29
CA GLY A 449 -5.37 -24.30 0.71
C GLY A 449 -4.31 -23.18 0.61
N VAL A 450 -4.34 -22.33 -0.41
CA VAL A 450 -3.46 -21.15 -0.51
C VAL A 450 -4.14 -19.96 0.17
N GLN A 451 -3.42 -19.29 1.07
CA GLN A 451 -3.90 -18.05 1.68
C GLN A 451 -3.74 -16.88 0.70
N ALA A 452 -4.76 -16.03 0.62
CA ALA A 452 -4.69 -14.70 0.00
C ALA A 452 -5.49 -13.74 0.88
N ARG A 453 -4.92 -12.58 1.18
CA ARG A 453 -5.42 -11.64 2.19
C ARG A 453 -5.90 -10.34 1.53
N SER A 454 -7.06 -9.86 1.96
CA SER A 454 -7.65 -8.60 1.51
C SER A 454 -8.02 -7.73 2.70
N TYR A 455 -7.72 -6.42 2.62
CA TYR A 455 -8.08 -5.43 3.63
C TYR A 455 -9.01 -4.37 3.03
N PHE A 456 -10.21 -4.24 3.59
CA PHE A 456 -11.23 -3.25 3.24
C PHE A 456 -11.37 -2.25 4.40
N ALA A 457 -11.15 -0.97 4.12
CA ALA A 457 -11.18 0.09 5.13
C ALA A 457 -12.17 1.21 4.75
N GLY A 458 -13.20 1.42 5.57
CA GLY A 458 -14.22 2.44 5.32
C GLY A 458 -15.00 2.21 4.01
N CYS A 459 -15.18 0.95 3.62
CA CYS A 459 -15.85 0.58 2.37
C CYS A 459 -17.36 0.38 2.57
N TYR A 460 -18.10 0.43 1.47
CA TYR A 460 -19.51 0.08 1.41
C TYR A 460 -19.69 -1.18 0.55
N VAL A 461 -20.41 -2.18 1.05
CA VAL A 461 -20.72 -3.41 0.29
C VAL A 461 -22.21 -3.69 0.40
N GLU A 462 -22.89 -3.86 -0.74
CA GLU A 462 -24.31 -4.25 -0.76
C GLU A 462 -24.60 -5.50 -1.60
N GLY A 463 -25.67 -6.19 -1.22
CA GLY A 463 -26.20 -7.35 -1.92
C GLY A 463 -27.25 -8.04 -1.07
N ASP A 464 -27.63 -9.26 -1.43
CA ASP A 464 -28.69 -9.99 -0.72
C ASP A 464 -28.32 -11.43 -0.37
N VAL A 465 -28.08 -12.31 -1.35
CA VAL A 465 -27.72 -13.71 -1.15
C VAL A 465 -26.22 -13.88 -1.33
N ASP A 466 -25.54 -14.40 -0.30
CA ASP A 466 -24.13 -14.78 -0.32
C ASP A 466 -23.19 -13.66 -0.80
N PHE A 467 -23.54 -12.39 -0.53
CA PHE A 467 -22.95 -11.27 -1.25
C PHE A 467 -21.51 -10.93 -0.87
N ILE A 468 -20.95 -11.58 0.17
CA ILE A 468 -19.52 -11.65 0.48
C ILE A 468 -19.11 -13.11 0.63
N PHE A 469 -18.41 -13.68 -0.35
CA PHE A 469 -18.18 -15.13 -0.42
C PHE A 469 -16.81 -15.50 -1.00
N GLY A 470 -16.37 -16.75 -0.75
CA GLY A 470 -15.06 -17.25 -1.15
C GLY A 470 -14.16 -17.72 -0.02
N ARG A 471 -12.94 -18.14 -0.38
CA ARG A 471 -11.97 -18.81 0.53
C ARG A 471 -10.78 -17.94 0.95
N GLY A 472 -10.75 -16.66 0.55
CA GLY A 472 -9.70 -15.73 0.97
C GLY A 472 -9.80 -15.36 2.45
N THR A 473 -8.72 -14.83 3.01
CA THR A 473 -8.73 -14.12 4.29
C THR A 473 -9.14 -12.67 4.02
N ALA A 474 -10.16 -12.15 4.71
CA ALA A 474 -10.66 -10.80 4.47
C ALA A 474 -10.90 -10.05 5.79
N VAL A 475 -10.39 -8.84 5.92
CA VAL A 475 -10.73 -7.94 7.01
C VAL A 475 -11.50 -6.74 6.48
N PHE A 476 -12.73 -6.58 6.96
CA PHE A 476 -13.57 -5.40 6.78
C PHE A 476 -13.50 -4.57 8.07
N SER A 477 -12.99 -3.34 7.97
CA SER A 477 -12.77 -2.43 9.09
C SER A 477 -13.51 -1.11 8.86
N GLY A 478 -14.38 -0.71 9.78
CA GLY A 478 -15.16 0.52 9.66
C GLY A 478 -16.13 0.54 8.47
N CYS A 479 -16.47 -0.62 7.90
CA CYS A 479 -17.26 -0.72 6.67
C CYS A 479 -18.77 -0.67 6.95
N GLU A 480 -19.55 -0.15 6.00
CA GLU A 480 -21.01 -0.31 5.97
C GLU A 480 -21.37 -1.51 5.10
N ILE A 481 -22.12 -2.45 5.68
CA ILE A 481 -22.51 -3.72 5.06
C ILE A 481 -24.03 -3.69 4.90
N ARG A 482 -24.52 -3.49 3.68
CA ARG A 482 -25.94 -3.31 3.40
C ARG A 482 -26.58 -4.55 2.80
N SER A 483 -27.53 -5.14 3.51
CA SER A 483 -28.41 -6.17 2.93
C SER A 483 -29.57 -5.51 2.19
N LEU A 484 -29.82 -5.93 0.95
CA LEU A 484 -30.96 -5.49 0.14
C LEU A 484 -32.23 -6.28 0.49
N ASP A 485 -33.38 -5.63 0.32
CA ASP A 485 -34.68 -6.26 0.56
C ASP A 485 -35.13 -7.02 -0.69
N ARG A 486 -35.39 -8.32 -0.55
CA ARG A 486 -35.92 -9.21 -1.61
C ARG A 486 -37.45 -9.30 -1.56
N GLY A 487 -38.12 -8.50 -0.74
CA GLY A 487 -39.56 -8.51 -0.53
C GLY A 487 -40.04 -9.65 0.37
N SER A 488 -39.14 -10.25 1.16
CA SER A 488 -39.43 -11.40 2.03
C SER A 488 -39.70 -10.96 3.47
N GLY A 489 -40.71 -11.57 4.10
CA GLY A 489 -40.97 -11.36 5.53
C GLY A 489 -40.06 -12.18 6.46
N THR A 490 -39.36 -13.20 5.93
CA THR A 490 -38.69 -14.23 6.75
C THR A 490 -37.25 -14.53 6.33
N ASN A 491 -36.89 -14.35 5.06
CA ASN A 491 -35.54 -14.57 4.57
C ASN A 491 -35.24 -13.69 3.34
N ASN A 492 -34.45 -12.64 3.53
CA ASN A 492 -33.94 -11.74 2.49
C ASN A 492 -32.48 -12.03 2.10
N GLY A 493 -31.85 -13.05 2.69
CA GLY A 493 -30.55 -13.56 2.28
C GLY A 493 -29.51 -13.64 3.39
N TYR A 494 -28.24 -13.61 2.99
CA TYR A 494 -27.08 -14.03 3.77
C TYR A 494 -25.92 -13.07 3.48
N VAL A 495 -25.38 -12.44 4.53
CA VAL A 495 -24.26 -11.50 4.37
C VAL A 495 -23.01 -12.20 3.87
N SER A 496 -22.71 -13.40 4.38
CA SER A 496 -21.49 -14.12 4.02
C SER A 496 -21.68 -15.60 3.68
N ALA A 497 -20.88 -16.07 2.71
CA ALA A 497 -20.75 -17.48 2.35
C ALA A 497 -19.26 -17.85 2.22
N GLY A 498 -18.54 -17.78 3.35
CA GLY A 498 -17.13 -18.12 3.42
C GLY A 498 -16.87 -19.60 3.12
N SER A 499 -15.72 -19.90 2.53
CA SER A 499 -15.27 -21.24 2.14
C SER A 499 -13.78 -21.50 2.44
N VAL A 500 -13.20 -20.73 3.38
CA VAL A 500 -11.79 -20.88 3.77
C VAL A 500 -11.52 -22.30 4.29
N ASN A 501 -10.39 -22.86 3.85
CA ASN A 501 -9.98 -24.22 4.18
C ASN A 501 -9.71 -24.37 5.70
N ILE A 502 -9.88 -25.58 6.25
CA ILE A 502 -9.62 -25.89 7.66
C ILE A 502 -8.17 -25.58 8.08
N GLY A 503 -7.19 -25.77 7.18
CA GLY A 503 -5.77 -25.49 7.44
C GLY A 503 -5.41 -24.00 7.52
N ILE A 504 -6.33 -23.09 7.16
CA ILE A 504 -6.12 -21.64 7.26
C ILE A 504 -6.93 -21.11 8.45
N LYS A 505 -6.22 -20.57 9.45
CA LYS A 505 -6.81 -20.10 10.72
C LYS A 505 -7.87 -19.02 10.51
N HIS A 506 -7.56 -18.03 9.68
CA HIS A 506 -8.32 -16.79 9.52
C HIS A 506 -9.05 -16.73 8.17
N GLY A 507 -10.38 -16.66 8.21
CA GLY A 507 -11.25 -16.38 7.07
C GLY A 507 -11.67 -14.91 7.07
N TYR A 508 -12.93 -14.64 7.40
CA TYR A 508 -13.48 -13.29 7.40
C TYR A 508 -13.53 -12.68 8.80
N LEU A 509 -13.13 -11.40 8.89
CA LEU A 509 -13.28 -10.53 10.04
C LEU A 509 -14.07 -9.30 9.63
N PHE A 510 -15.18 -9.05 10.30
CA PHE A 510 -15.86 -7.76 10.30
C PHE A 510 -15.58 -7.11 11.65
N THR A 511 -14.85 -6.00 11.66
CA THR A 511 -14.54 -5.23 12.87
C THR A 511 -15.02 -3.79 12.73
N ASP A 512 -15.68 -3.29 13.77
CA ASP A 512 -16.12 -1.89 13.86
C ASP A 512 -17.05 -1.49 12.68
N CYS A 513 -17.75 -2.48 12.11
CA CYS A 513 -18.62 -2.35 10.94
C CYS A 513 -20.06 -2.00 11.34
N ARG A 514 -20.84 -1.51 10.36
CA ARG A 514 -22.27 -1.25 10.51
C ARG A 514 -23.07 -2.11 9.53
N PHE A 515 -23.86 -3.04 10.06
CA PHE A 515 -24.74 -3.89 9.26
C PHE A 515 -26.10 -3.20 9.19
N VAL A 516 -26.54 -2.83 7.97
CA VAL A 516 -27.72 -1.99 7.73
C VAL A 516 -28.64 -2.63 6.67
N SER A 517 -29.94 -2.35 6.75
CA SER A 517 -30.91 -2.79 5.74
C SER A 517 -32.24 -2.05 5.90
N ASN A 518 -33.04 -2.05 4.83
CA ASN A 518 -34.46 -1.72 4.85
C ASN A 518 -35.38 -2.96 4.81
N ALA A 519 -34.80 -4.17 4.82
CA ALA A 519 -35.53 -5.43 4.88
C ALA A 519 -36.26 -5.65 6.22
N ALA A 520 -37.18 -6.61 6.24
CA ALA A 520 -37.94 -6.98 7.44
C ALA A 520 -37.04 -7.36 8.63
N ALA A 521 -37.51 -7.08 9.85
CA ALA A 521 -36.78 -7.44 11.07
C ALA A 521 -36.56 -8.97 11.17
N GLY A 522 -35.39 -9.40 11.61
CA GLY A 522 -35.02 -10.80 11.80
C GLY A 522 -34.90 -11.65 10.52
N SER A 523 -34.94 -11.05 9.33
CA SER A 523 -35.02 -11.74 8.03
C SER A 523 -33.68 -11.95 7.30
N VAL A 524 -32.55 -11.50 7.82
CA VAL A 524 -31.22 -11.62 7.18
C VAL A 524 -30.28 -12.40 8.07
N HIS A 525 -29.51 -13.31 7.48
CA HIS A 525 -28.53 -14.14 8.17
C HIS A 525 -27.12 -13.53 8.02
N LEU A 526 -26.26 -13.64 9.06
CA LEU A 526 -24.85 -13.23 8.97
C LEU A 526 -24.05 -14.14 8.03
N GLY A 527 -24.42 -15.42 7.91
CA GLY A 527 -23.85 -16.27 6.89
C GLY A 527 -24.14 -17.77 6.97
N ARG A 528 -23.48 -18.52 6.09
CA ARG A 528 -23.60 -19.97 5.95
C ARG A 528 -22.31 -20.60 5.37
N PRO A 529 -22.01 -21.88 5.63
CA PRO A 529 -20.72 -22.46 5.24
C PRO A 529 -20.75 -22.91 3.78
N TRP A 530 -19.99 -22.23 2.91
CA TRP A 530 -19.93 -22.63 1.51
C TRP A 530 -18.87 -23.72 1.31
N HIS A 531 -19.33 -24.93 0.95
CA HIS A 531 -18.47 -26.03 0.54
C HIS A 531 -18.44 -26.11 -1.00
N PRO A 532 -17.51 -25.41 -1.70
CA PRO A 532 -17.47 -25.32 -3.16
C PRO A 532 -17.31 -26.71 -3.79
N SER A 533 -18.29 -27.12 -4.60
CA SER A 533 -18.38 -28.47 -5.19
C SER A 533 -18.34 -29.60 -4.15
N GLY A 534 -18.84 -29.37 -2.93
CA GLY A 534 -18.85 -30.35 -1.84
C GLY A 534 -17.50 -30.58 -1.16
N ASP A 535 -16.57 -29.61 -1.25
CA ASP A 535 -15.27 -29.66 -0.58
C ASP A 535 -15.43 -29.70 0.95
N VAL A 536 -15.24 -30.88 1.56
CA VAL A 536 -15.40 -31.10 3.00
C VAL A 536 -14.41 -30.30 3.86
N ASP A 537 -13.25 -29.94 3.31
CA ASP A 537 -12.22 -29.19 4.04
C ASP A 537 -12.49 -27.67 4.04
N ALA A 538 -13.47 -27.20 3.27
CA ALA A 538 -13.88 -25.79 3.17
C ALA A 538 -14.81 -25.35 4.32
N ILE A 539 -14.37 -25.59 5.56
CA ILE A 539 -15.18 -25.47 6.78
C ILE A 539 -15.59 -24.02 7.14
N ALA A 540 -15.03 -23.02 6.48
CA ALA A 540 -15.30 -21.59 6.69
C ALA A 540 -14.91 -21.05 8.09
N GLN A 541 -14.69 -19.74 8.14
CA GLN A 541 -14.44 -18.99 9.38
C GLN A 541 -14.94 -17.57 9.16
N VAL A 542 -15.82 -17.11 10.06
CA VAL A 542 -16.35 -15.74 10.06
C VAL A 542 -16.40 -15.26 11.51
N LEU A 543 -15.82 -14.10 11.77
CA LEU A 543 -15.96 -13.37 13.02
C LEU A 543 -16.57 -12.00 12.74
N VAL A 544 -17.68 -11.69 13.41
CA VAL A 544 -18.22 -10.32 13.48
C VAL A 544 -17.95 -9.78 14.87
N ARG A 545 -17.09 -8.76 15.00
CA ARG A 545 -16.71 -8.18 16.28
C ARG A 545 -16.86 -6.66 16.34
N ASN A 546 -17.06 -6.13 17.54
CA ASN A 546 -17.14 -4.68 17.82
C ASN A 546 -18.14 -3.91 16.93
N SER A 547 -19.08 -4.60 16.28
CA SER A 547 -19.87 -4.07 15.17
C SER A 547 -21.30 -3.75 15.59
N TRP A 548 -21.94 -2.81 14.89
CA TRP A 548 -23.36 -2.48 15.07
C TRP A 548 -24.22 -3.34 14.14
N LEU A 549 -25.16 -4.09 14.69
CA LEU A 549 -26.09 -4.96 13.97
C LEU A 549 -27.52 -4.41 13.98
N GLY A 550 -28.04 -4.08 12.79
CA GLY A 550 -29.41 -3.63 12.62
C GLY A 550 -30.46 -4.72 12.84
N SER A 551 -31.72 -4.31 13.03
CA SER A 551 -32.83 -5.21 13.42
C SER A 551 -33.24 -6.25 12.37
N HIS A 552 -32.74 -6.12 11.14
CA HIS A 552 -32.91 -7.12 10.08
C HIS A 552 -32.13 -8.41 10.33
N ILE A 553 -31.07 -8.38 11.15
CA ILE A 553 -30.29 -9.58 11.47
C ILE A 553 -31.13 -10.56 12.31
N SER A 554 -31.18 -11.81 11.88
CA SER A 554 -31.97 -12.90 12.45
C SER A 554 -31.47 -13.35 13.83
N GLU A 555 -32.38 -13.85 14.68
CA GLU A 555 -32.00 -14.56 15.92
C GLU A 555 -31.32 -15.92 15.65
N THR A 556 -31.48 -16.45 14.43
CA THR A 556 -30.67 -17.55 13.86
C THR A 556 -29.78 -17.01 12.73
N PRO A 557 -28.69 -16.28 13.03
CA PRO A 557 -27.90 -15.62 12.00
C PRO A 557 -27.01 -16.57 11.19
N TRP A 558 -26.85 -17.81 11.61
CA TRP A 558 -26.06 -18.84 10.93
C TRP A 558 -27.00 -19.95 10.44
N THR A 559 -26.85 -20.36 9.18
CA THR A 559 -27.71 -21.39 8.56
C THR A 559 -26.91 -22.45 7.83
N ASP A 560 -27.48 -23.64 7.70
CA ASP A 560 -26.88 -24.73 6.92
C ASP A 560 -26.85 -24.39 5.41
N MET A 561 -25.95 -25.01 4.66
CA MET A 561 -25.85 -24.85 3.21
C MET A 561 -25.51 -26.17 2.52
N SER A 562 -26.28 -26.55 1.51
CA SER A 562 -26.01 -27.73 0.67
C SER A 562 -25.78 -29.05 1.43
N GLY A 563 -26.38 -29.20 2.62
CA GLY A 563 -26.23 -30.37 3.49
C GLY A 563 -25.15 -30.26 4.57
N PHE A 564 -24.35 -29.19 4.58
CA PHE A 564 -23.34 -28.92 5.60
C PHE A 564 -23.89 -28.04 6.72
N SER A 565 -23.58 -28.43 7.96
CA SER A 565 -24.09 -27.80 9.18
C SER A 565 -23.31 -26.54 9.53
N TRP A 566 -23.98 -25.43 9.83
CA TRP A 566 -23.29 -24.23 10.33
C TRP A 566 -22.56 -24.46 11.66
N ARG A 567 -22.93 -25.50 12.42
CA ARG A 567 -22.32 -25.85 13.71
C ARG A 567 -20.96 -26.52 13.57
N GLU A 568 -20.63 -26.99 12.37
CA GLU A 568 -19.30 -27.53 12.04
C GLU A 568 -18.36 -26.41 11.57
N ALA A 569 -18.90 -25.23 11.22
CA ALA A 569 -18.17 -24.07 10.74
C ALA A 569 -17.63 -23.19 11.86
N ARG A 570 -16.57 -22.41 11.58
CA ARG A 570 -15.88 -21.56 12.59
C ARG A 570 -16.53 -20.17 12.72
N PHE A 571 -17.83 -20.12 12.95
CA PHE A 571 -18.62 -18.87 13.03
C PHE A 571 -18.77 -18.34 14.45
N HIS A 572 -18.40 -17.07 14.67
CA HIS A 572 -18.40 -16.43 15.98
C HIS A 572 -18.81 -14.95 15.92
N GLU A 573 -19.29 -14.45 17.05
CA GLU A 573 -19.49 -13.03 17.31
C GLU A 573 -18.71 -12.57 18.55
N PHE A 574 -18.35 -11.29 18.65
CA PHE A 574 -17.66 -10.76 19.84
C PHE A 574 -17.93 -9.27 20.07
N ASN A 575 -18.51 -8.90 21.22
CA ASN A 575 -18.71 -7.49 21.61
C ASN A 575 -19.51 -6.67 20.57
N ASN A 576 -20.47 -7.29 19.89
CA ASN A 576 -21.38 -6.60 18.97
C ASN A 576 -22.50 -5.87 19.74
N ASN A 577 -23.02 -4.79 19.15
CA ASN A 577 -24.11 -3.99 19.71
C ASN A 577 -25.21 -3.74 18.66
N GLY A 578 -26.31 -3.11 19.08
CA GLY A 578 -27.48 -2.85 18.23
C GLY A 578 -28.59 -3.90 18.36
N PRO A 579 -29.78 -3.64 17.78
CA PRO A 579 -30.95 -4.51 17.95
C PRO A 579 -30.79 -5.92 17.36
N GLY A 580 -29.87 -6.11 16.40
CA GLY A 580 -29.56 -7.39 15.78
C GLY A 580 -28.48 -8.23 16.48
N SER A 581 -27.95 -7.79 17.63
CA SER A 581 -26.81 -8.43 18.33
C SER A 581 -27.19 -9.17 19.62
N ARG A 582 -28.47 -9.46 19.83
CA ARG A 582 -28.95 -10.20 21.01
C ARG A 582 -28.31 -11.59 21.07
N ILE A 583 -27.57 -11.87 22.14
CA ILE A 583 -26.94 -13.19 22.36
C ILE A 583 -28.03 -14.26 22.63
N THR A 584 -27.96 -15.37 21.90
CA THR A 584 -28.84 -16.55 22.03
C THR A 584 -28.01 -17.83 21.83
N PRO A 585 -28.52 -19.03 22.17
CA PRO A 585 -27.80 -20.30 21.96
C PRO A 585 -27.45 -20.61 20.49
N THR A 586 -28.09 -19.93 19.53
CA THR A 586 -27.82 -20.04 18.09
C THR A 586 -26.76 -19.05 17.58
N ARG A 587 -26.05 -18.38 18.50
CA ARG A 587 -25.08 -17.31 18.21
C ARG A 587 -23.78 -17.52 19.00
N PRO A 588 -22.87 -18.38 18.52
CA PRO A 588 -21.61 -18.64 19.20
C PRO A 588 -20.83 -17.36 19.44
N GLN A 589 -20.42 -17.13 20.68
CA GLN A 589 -19.54 -16.02 21.02
C GLN A 589 -18.09 -16.50 20.97
N LEU A 590 -17.16 -15.69 20.48
CA LEU A 590 -15.74 -15.95 20.60
C LEU A 590 -15.36 -15.90 22.08
N ASP A 591 -14.55 -16.87 22.54
CA ASP A 591 -13.97 -16.83 23.88
C ASP A 591 -13.11 -15.55 24.04
N PRO A 592 -13.36 -14.71 25.07
CA PRO A 592 -12.53 -13.53 25.34
C PRO A 592 -11.03 -13.83 25.46
N ALA A 593 -10.63 -15.03 25.90
CA ALA A 593 -9.22 -15.44 25.96
C ALA A 593 -8.59 -15.56 24.56
N LEU A 594 -9.38 -15.92 23.54
CA LEU A 594 -8.93 -16.01 22.14
C LEU A 594 -9.00 -14.66 21.41
N ALA A 595 -9.62 -13.63 21.99
CA ALA A 595 -9.89 -12.36 21.28
C ALA A 595 -8.63 -11.61 20.79
N ALA A 596 -7.46 -11.90 21.38
CA ALA A 596 -6.15 -11.40 20.96
C ALA A 596 -5.60 -12.10 19.71
N GLU A 597 -6.01 -13.34 19.42
CA GLU A 597 -5.59 -14.12 18.24
C GLU A 597 -6.43 -13.81 16.99
N PHE A 598 -7.48 -13.00 17.14
CA PHE A 598 -8.46 -12.64 16.12
C PHE A 598 -8.58 -11.12 15.96
N THR A 599 -7.45 -10.41 16.04
CA THR A 599 -7.34 -8.98 15.73
C THR A 599 -7.17 -8.77 14.24
N LEU A 600 -7.39 -7.53 13.79
CA LEU A 600 -7.12 -7.11 12.42
C LEU A 600 -5.64 -7.31 12.04
N GLU A 601 -4.70 -7.14 12.97
CA GLU A 601 -3.28 -7.41 12.74
C GLU A 601 -3.01 -8.90 12.50
N GLU A 602 -3.55 -9.79 13.36
CA GLU A 602 -3.36 -11.25 13.26
C GLU A 602 -3.88 -11.82 11.92
N TYR A 603 -5.02 -11.31 11.43
CA TYR A 603 -5.58 -11.71 10.14
C TYR A 603 -4.71 -11.27 8.94
N LEU A 604 -4.03 -10.13 9.05
CA LEU A 604 -3.32 -9.52 7.92
C LEU A 604 -1.83 -9.87 7.89
N ARG A 605 -1.16 -9.98 9.05
CA ARG A 605 0.31 -10.09 9.10
C ARG A 605 0.89 -11.26 8.30
N GLY A 606 0.17 -12.40 8.24
CA GLY A 606 0.67 -13.64 7.63
C GLY A 606 2.07 -14.02 8.13
N THR A 607 2.92 -14.53 7.25
CA THR A 607 4.35 -14.78 7.51
C THR A 607 5.27 -13.67 7.01
N ASP A 608 4.73 -12.58 6.45
CA ASP A 608 5.49 -11.49 5.80
C ASP A 608 5.28 -10.12 6.48
N GLY A 609 4.68 -10.09 7.66
CA GLY A 609 4.46 -8.88 8.46
C GLY A 609 3.52 -7.86 7.80
N TRP A 610 2.64 -8.27 6.89
CA TRP A 610 1.80 -7.35 6.13
C TRP A 610 0.75 -6.63 7.00
N ALA A 611 0.99 -5.34 7.25
CA ALA A 611 0.13 -4.49 8.07
C ALA A 611 -0.34 -3.23 7.30
N PRO A 612 -1.24 -3.37 6.30
CA PRO A 612 -1.71 -2.27 5.46
C PRO A 612 -2.55 -1.24 6.24
N HIS A 613 -3.04 -1.61 7.42
CA HIS A 613 -3.77 -0.73 8.32
C HIS A 613 -2.91 0.35 8.97
N LEU A 614 -1.59 0.13 9.06
CA LEU A 614 -0.62 1.11 9.57
C LEU A 614 -0.03 1.99 8.45
N ALA A 615 -0.28 1.69 7.18
CA ALA A 615 0.19 2.50 6.06
C ALA A 615 -0.39 3.92 6.12
N GLY A 616 0.48 4.94 6.09
CA GLY A 616 0.09 6.34 6.27
C GLY A 616 -0.02 6.78 7.74
N THR A 617 0.28 5.91 8.71
CA THR A 617 0.21 6.23 10.14
C THR A 617 1.59 6.41 10.77
N ARG A 618 1.61 7.01 11.97
CA ARG A 618 2.79 7.16 12.83
C ARG A 618 2.82 6.15 13.99
N MET A 619 1.89 5.18 14.04
CA MET A 619 1.72 4.32 15.24
C MET A 619 2.44 2.96 15.12
N ASP A 620 2.70 2.36 16.28
CA ASP A 620 3.69 1.30 16.47
C ASP A 620 3.23 -0.13 16.21
N SER A 621 4.21 -0.96 15.83
CA SER A 621 4.17 -2.42 15.87
C SER A 621 4.15 -2.91 17.32
N ALA A 622 2.97 -2.95 17.93
CA ALA A 622 2.77 -3.31 19.33
C ALA A 622 2.54 -4.82 19.55
N THR A 623 3.59 -5.62 19.40
CA THR A 623 3.63 -7.04 19.84
C THR A 623 4.93 -7.30 20.59
N ALA A 624 4.97 -7.91 21.78
CA ALA A 624 3.93 -8.33 22.71
C ALA A 624 4.54 -8.37 24.15
N PRO A 625 3.78 -8.60 25.24
CA PRO A 625 4.36 -8.69 26.58
C PRO A 625 5.37 -9.86 26.69
N SER A 626 6.52 -9.62 27.34
CA SER A 626 7.54 -10.65 27.52
C SER A 626 7.04 -11.79 28.41
N ALA A 627 6.79 -12.96 27.81
CA ALA A 627 6.57 -14.20 28.56
C ALA A 627 7.90 -14.70 29.14
N ALA A 628 8.28 -14.20 30.32
CA ALA A 628 9.47 -14.64 31.03
C ALA A 628 9.26 -14.67 32.55
N GLY A 629 9.44 -15.86 33.15
CA GLY A 629 9.88 -15.95 34.54
C GLY A 629 8.83 -16.21 35.63
N SER A 630 8.04 -17.29 35.53
CA SER A 630 7.49 -17.92 36.75
C SER A 630 8.59 -18.68 37.51
N GLY A 631 9.60 -17.93 37.99
CA GLY A 631 10.75 -18.44 38.74
C GLY A 631 10.55 -18.30 40.24
N THR A 632 10.22 -19.42 40.90
CA THR A 632 10.44 -19.77 42.31
C THR A 632 10.89 -18.64 43.28
N GLY A 633 10.04 -18.29 44.26
CA GLY A 633 10.46 -17.41 45.36
C GLY A 633 9.42 -17.19 46.46
N ARG A 634 9.22 -18.17 47.34
CA ARG A 634 8.77 -17.88 48.73
C ARG A 634 9.99 -17.40 49.52
N PRO A 635 9.84 -16.40 50.40
CA PRO A 635 9.90 -16.73 51.82
C PRO A 635 8.89 -15.97 52.70
N SER A 636 8.71 -16.50 53.92
CA SER A 636 7.84 -16.05 55.03
C SER A 636 6.38 -15.76 54.68
#